data_AF-A0A4Q2CWX4-F1
#
_entry.id   AF-A0A4Q2CWX4-F1
#
_cell.length_a   1.000
_cell.length_b   1.000
_cell.length_c   1.000
_cell.angle_alpha   90.00
_cell.angle_beta   90.00
_cell.angle_gamma   90.00
#
_symmetry.space_group_name_H-M   'P 1'
#
loop_
_entity.id
_entity.type
_entity.pdbx_description
1 polymer ?
#
loop_
_entity_poly.entity_id
_entity_poly.type
_entity_poly.pdbx_seq_one_letter_code
_entity_poly.pdbx_strand_id
1 'polypeptide(L)'
;ALIDRLAAYAAREAENEDPDETKRQEEAAARRLAEKVKLQKAKAREQNANRVSAPTSPTSESANAWAAPSSPQTPAPEAELPPPTPTSPVSPSAESKGKEKEGSPVRKFRGIPENVQLFEVFWKQVVNLIKARPDLSIQDITALLVSLTNLSVSCYPDRLEYVDQVLGFAADKIKEFKESPDLHAQQTTSNLAALLVAPINSYQSVLTLLAIPNYGPLLSRQLFSTRRSIAHSLVSSVLKNETIVETPEDVDGVLDLCHVLIKDQSDVNTNLAINGQAGATTGTGRRQGPFFLEREEMAEEQGWVARMVHLFKAESLDVQFELLQTARRHFDMGGERMRFTFPALITSSIKLCRRYKIREHVEPEWQTKVGTILKFVRQLTSILATQVEAPSIALRLFLLAAQVADECGFEDLTYDFYVQAFSVYEDSISESRAQLQAITLIIGTLAGAKVFGADNYDTLITKAALHGAKLLKKSHQATAVGLASHLWWQQSSLPLDGHGDAVTAPAAPPPPATVAPAAAPAPAARSSSSDSESKEKDEPEPAPKSFPHQDSKRVLECLQKALRIANSAIEEIVTVQLYCDTLDQYLYYLDRGAPALAPKFVNSLVELITSSIDNISSPDVHPSQRAPPGLIENVQSPEMITRHFRNTLVHIQSRKNAAIEGDAGVDPRWDDVDVVGAVLKMNVGR
;
A
#
# COMPACT_ATOMS: atom_id res chain seq x y z
N ALA A 1 38.13 -21.72 -11.39
CA ALA A 1 38.26 -23.06 -10.76
C ALA A 1 38.95 -23.03 -9.39
N LEU A 2 40.25 -22.68 -9.28
CA LEU A 2 40.92 -22.60 -7.97
C LEU A 2 40.26 -21.56 -7.06
N ILE A 3 40.03 -20.36 -7.59
CA ILE A 3 39.36 -19.26 -6.89
C ILE A 3 37.95 -19.69 -6.42
N ASP A 4 37.18 -20.38 -7.27
CA ASP A 4 35.83 -20.83 -6.92
C ASP A 4 35.82 -21.89 -5.81
N ARG A 5 36.83 -22.77 -5.75
CA ARG A 5 36.96 -23.74 -4.64
C ARG A 5 37.26 -23.04 -3.31
N LEU A 6 38.10 -22.00 -3.34
CA LEU A 6 38.40 -21.19 -2.16
C LEU A 6 37.16 -20.40 -1.71
N ALA A 7 36.44 -19.79 -2.65
CA ALA A 7 35.19 -19.08 -2.38
C ALA A 7 34.13 -20.04 -1.79
N ALA A 8 33.95 -21.23 -2.37
CA ALA A 8 33.00 -22.22 -1.87
C ALA A 8 33.38 -22.77 -0.48
N TYR A 9 34.68 -22.90 -0.18
CA TYR A 9 35.13 -23.28 1.15
C TYR A 9 34.83 -22.17 2.17
N ALA A 10 35.16 -20.92 1.84
CA ALA A 10 34.86 -19.78 2.71
C ALA A 10 33.36 -19.57 2.92
N ALA A 11 32.53 -19.78 1.89
CA ALA A 11 31.07 -19.70 1.98
C ALA A 11 30.48 -20.77 2.92
N ARG A 12 30.99 -22.01 2.89
CA ARG A 12 30.54 -23.06 3.82
C ARG A 12 30.92 -22.79 5.28
N GLU A 13 32.07 -22.15 5.50
CA GLU A 13 32.46 -21.73 6.85
C GLU A 13 31.61 -20.55 7.32
N ALA A 14 31.19 -19.66 6.41
CA ALA A 14 30.31 -18.53 6.68
C ALA A 14 28.89 -18.94 7.11
N GLU A 15 28.36 -20.06 6.60
CA GLU A 15 27.04 -20.59 7.00
C GLU A 15 26.96 -20.94 8.50
N ASN A 16 28.11 -21.09 9.18
CA ASN A 16 28.18 -21.36 10.61
C ASN A 16 28.26 -20.08 11.49
N GLU A 17 28.33 -18.89 10.89
CA GLU A 17 28.36 -17.61 11.60
C GLU A 17 26.95 -17.12 11.95
N ASP A 18 26.82 -16.35 13.05
CA ASP A 18 25.54 -15.77 13.47
C ASP A 18 25.10 -14.67 12.48
N PRO A 19 23.90 -14.75 11.86
CA PRO A 19 23.41 -13.76 10.90
C PRO A 19 23.31 -12.33 11.47
N ASP A 20 23.17 -12.15 12.78
CA ASP A 20 23.12 -10.82 13.39
C ASP A 20 24.51 -10.17 13.48
N GLU A 21 25.56 -10.97 13.65
CA GLU A 21 26.93 -10.48 13.69
C GLU A 21 27.41 -10.06 12.30
N THR A 22 27.09 -10.85 11.26
CA THR A 22 27.42 -10.52 9.87
C THR A 22 26.73 -9.23 9.43
N LYS A 23 25.45 -9.03 9.78
CA LYS A 23 24.73 -7.78 9.50
C LYS A 23 25.40 -6.56 10.13
N ARG A 24 25.84 -6.65 11.40
CA ARG A 24 26.52 -5.55 12.07
C ARG A 24 27.88 -5.23 11.43
N GLN A 25 28.62 -6.27 11.01
CA GLN A 25 29.90 -6.11 10.33
C GLN A 25 29.72 -5.44 8.95
N GLU A 26 28.72 -5.87 8.19
CA GLU A 26 28.32 -5.27 6.90
C GLU A 26 27.92 -3.80 7.04
N GLU A 27 27.09 -3.45 8.03
CA GLU A 27 26.68 -2.07 8.28
C GLU A 27 27.88 -1.18 8.67
N ALA A 28 28.80 -1.70 9.48
CA ALA A 28 30.04 -1.00 9.83
C ALA A 28 30.95 -0.81 8.60
N ALA A 29 31.04 -1.81 7.72
CA ALA A 29 31.78 -1.74 6.48
C ALA A 29 31.19 -0.70 5.50
N ALA A 30 29.86 -0.70 5.34
CA ALA A 30 29.13 0.27 4.53
C ALA A 30 29.38 1.71 5.00
N ARG A 31 29.30 1.96 6.31
CA ARG A 31 29.60 3.28 6.90
C ARG A 31 31.04 3.72 6.64
N ARG A 32 32.02 2.82 6.80
CA ARG A 32 33.44 3.12 6.53
C ARG A 32 33.69 3.45 5.06
N LEU A 33 33.08 2.72 4.13
CA LEU A 33 33.23 2.99 2.70
C LEU A 33 32.57 4.31 2.33
N ALA A 34 31.34 4.57 2.82
CA ALA A 34 30.63 5.82 2.57
C ALA A 34 31.41 7.04 3.06
N GLU A 35 32.02 6.97 4.26
CA GLU A 35 32.87 8.04 4.80
C GLU A 35 34.11 8.28 3.93
N LYS A 36 34.79 7.21 3.51
CA LYS A 36 35.95 7.29 2.60
C LYS A 36 35.58 7.89 1.25
N VAL A 37 34.46 7.49 0.66
CA VAL A 37 33.97 8.05 -0.61
C VAL A 37 33.60 9.52 -0.45
N LYS A 38 33.00 9.91 0.67
CA LYS A 38 32.69 11.31 0.99
C LYS A 38 33.98 12.14 1.13
N LEU A 39 34.99 11.63 1.83
CA LEU A 39 36.31 12.25 1.93
C LEU A 39 37.02 12.36 0.57
N GLN A 40 36.93 11.33 -0.27
CA GLN A 40 37.50 11.34 -1.62
C GLN A 40 36.79 12.36 -2.52
N LYS A 41 35.45 12.43 -2.48
CA LYS A 41 34.68 13.45 -3.21
C LYS A 41 34.97 14.86 -2.71
N ALA A 42 35.14 15.05 -1.40
CA ALA A 42 35.54 16.33 -0.80
C ALA A 42 36.94 16.75 -1.27
N LYS A 43 37.92 15.84 -1.22
CA LYS A 43 39.28 16.07 -1.73
C LYS A 43 39.31 16.34 -3.24
N ALA A 44 38.49 15.64 -4.02
CA ALA A 44 38.36 15.89 -5.45
C ALA A 44 37.73 17.27 -5.73
N ARG A 45 36.76 17.70 -4.91
CA ARG A 45 36.13 19.02 -5.01
C ARG A 45 37.08 20.14 -4.59
N GLU A 46 37.91 19.92 -3.58
CA GLU A 46 38.99 20.84 -3.17
C GLU A 46 40.10 20.92 -4.22
N GLN A 47 40.51 19.80 -4.81
CA GLN A 47 41.47 19.78 -5.92
C GLN A 47 40.92 20.47 -7.17
N ASN A 48 39.62 20.33 -7.45
CA ASN A 48 38.97 21.01 -8.56
C ASN A 48 38.81 22.52 -8.28
N ALA A 49 38.54 22.91 -7.03
CA ALA A 49 38.54 24.32 -6.60
C ALA A 49 39.94 24.95 -6.69
N ASN A 50 41.00 24.23 -6.29
CA ASN A 50 42.39 24.68 -6.43
C ASN A 50 42.88 24.76 -7.88
N ARG A 51 42.23 24.06 -8.83
CA ARG A 51 42.53 24.20 -10.27
C ARG A 51 41.94 25.45 -10.91
N VAL A 52 40.95 26.09 -10.30
CA VAL A 52 40.30 27.30 -10.82
C VAL A 52 41.03 28.59 -10.40
N SER A 53 42.03 28.52 -9.53
CA SER A 53 42.71 29.70 -8.94
C SER A 53 44.16 29.93 -9.36
N ALA A 54 44.68 29.29 -10.42
CA ALA A 54 46.07 29.50 -10.88
C ALA A 54 46.13 29.97 -12.35
N PRO A 55 46.87 31.06 -12.68
CA PRO A 55 47.00 31.53 -14.06
C PRO A 55 48.02 30.71 -14.86
N THR A 56 47.74 30.59 -16.16
CA THR A 56 48.37 29.75 -17.20
C THR A 56 49.74 30.23 -17.71
N SER A 57 50.67 29.30 -18.00
CA SER A 57 51.60 29.30 -19.16
C SER A 57 52.15 27.87 -19.44
N PRO A 58 52.68 27.54 -20.65
CA PRO A 58 52.41 26.25 -21.31
C PRO A 58 53.56 25.23 -21.43
N THR A 59 53.16 24.02 -21.88
CA THR A 59 53.90 22.93 -22.58
C THR A 59 54.93 22.06 -21.82
N SER A 60 54.61 20.78 -21.65
CA SER A 60 55.38 19.62 -22.19
C SER A 60 54.68 18.29 -21.84
N GLU A 61 55.12 17.24 -22.50
CA GLU A 61 54.42 16.03 -22.89
C GLU A 61 54.09 15.01 -21.79
N SER A 62 53.21 14.10 -22.19
CA SER A 62 52.79 12.85 -21.55
C SER A 62 53.92 12.04 -20.89
N ALA A 63 53.76 11.72 -19.60
CA ALA A 63 54.40 10.55 -18.99
C ALA A 63 53.66 10.08 -17.71
N ASN A 64 53.09 8.88 -17.79
CA ASN A 64 53.03 7.83 -16.77
C ASN A 64 52.81 8.21 -15.28
N ALA A 65 51.59 8.02 -14.79
CA ALA A 65 51.27 7.95 -13.36
C ALA A 65 50.66 6.57 -13.01
N TRP A 66 51.54 5.57 -12.83
CA TRP A 66 51.20 4.35 -12.11
C TRP A 66 52.40 3.99 -11.22
N ALA A 67 52.43 4.57 -10.01
CA ALA A 67 53.37 4.21 -8.96
C ALA A 67 52.61 3.68 -7.74
N ALA A 68 53.18 2.63 -7.15
CA ALA A 68 52.62 1.70 -6.16
C ALA A 68 52.21 2.32 -4.81
N PRO A 69 51.39 1.62 -4.00
CA PRO A 69 51.20 1.95 -2.59
C PRO A 69 52.41 1.45 -1.77
N SER A 70 52.92 2.33 -0.91
CA SER A 70 54.02 2.12 0.04
C SER A 70 53.60 1.24 1.23
N SER A 71 54.39 0.20 1.49
CA SER A 71 54.33 -0.61 2.72
C SER A 71 55.04 0.12 3.90
N PRO A 72 54.63 -0.10 5.16
CA PRO A 72 55.26 0.52 6.32
C PRO A 72 56.55 -0.22 6.74
N GLN A 73 57.64 0.54 6.93
CA GLN A 73 58.91 0.06 7.47
C GLN A 73 58.97 0.20 9.00
N THR A 74 59.39 -0.89 9.65
CA THR A 74 59.86 -0.97 11.04
C THR A 74 61.27 -0.40 11.17
N PRO A 75 61.65 0.33 12.25
CA PRO A 75 63.04 0.68 12.51
C PRO A 75 63.65 -0.15 13.67
N ALA A 76 64.96 -0.41 13.57
CA ALA A 76 65.88 -0.88 14.62
C ALA A 76 67.32 -0.44 14.24
N PRO A 77 68.35 -0.58 15.09
CA PRO A 77 68.51 -0.10 16.48
C PRO A 77 69.85 0.67 16.68
N GLU A 78 70.05 1.39 17.80
CA GLU A 78 71.37 1.88 18.23
C GLU A 78 71.49 1.90 19.77
N ALA A 79 72.72 1.76 20.29
CA ALA A 79 73.08 1.07 21.54
C ALA A 79 73.51 1.97 22.74
N GLU A 80 73.27 1.44 23.96
CA GLU A 80 74.10 1.42 25.21
C GLU A 80 74.57 2.73 25.92
N LEU A 81 74.31 3.04 27.23
CA LEU A 81 74.79 2.47 28.53
C LEU A 81 74.19 3.25 29.78
N PRO A 82 74.35 2.83 31.07
CA PRO A 82 73.35 2.86 32.18
C PRO A 82 73.77 3.64 33.49
N PRO A 83 73.32 3.30 34.73
CA PRO A 83 72.03 3.48 35.45
C PRO A 83 72.17 4.41 36.72
N PRO A 84 71.15 4.58 37.62
CA PRO A 84 70.96 3.64 38.76
C PRO A 84 69.50 3.44 39.25
N THR A 85 69.24 2.27 39.85
CA THR A 85 68.10 1.90 40.74
C THR A 85 68.55 1.98 42.22
N PRO A 86 67.83 1.58 43.31
CA PRO A 86 66.50 0.93 43.45
C PRO A 86 65.63 1.41 44.65
N THR A 87 64.35 0.97 44.76
CA THR A 87 63.83 0.20 45.92
C THR A 87 62.40 -0.33 45.70
N SER A 88 62.26 -1.64 45.90
CA SER A 88 61.04 -2.50 45.88
C SER A 88 60.36 -2.49 47.27
N PRO A 89 59.41 -3.38 47.71
CA PRO A 89 59.16 -4.81 47.33
C PRO A 89 57.64 -5.19 47.30
N VAL A 90 57.10 -6.41 47.09
CA VAL A 90 57.45 -7.81 47.44
C VAL A 90 56.62 -8.80 46.56
N SER A 91 57.27 -9.86 46.04
CA SER A 91 56.70 -11.13 45.49
C SER A 91 56.57 -12.20 46.59
N PRO A 92 55.91 -13.38 46.43
CA PRO A 92 56.56 -14.58 45.78
C PRO A 92 55.55 -15.60 45.17
N SER A 93 55.87 -16.73 44.54
CA SER A 93 56.92 -17.25 43.63
C SER A 93 56.63 -18.76 43.45
N ALA A 94 56.74 -19.33 42.23
CA ALA A 94 57.30 -20.69 41.98
C ALA A 94 57.25 -21.04 40.48
N GLU A 95 58.40 -21.50 39.97
CA GLU A 95 58.74 -21.80 38.58
C GLU A 95 58.42 -23.24 38.13
N SER A 96 58.31 -23.47 36.81
CA SER A 96 58.92 -24.67 36.18
C SER A 96 59.17 -24.52 34.66
N LYS A 97 60.47 -24.44 34.31
CA LYS A 97 61.21 -24.98 33.14
C LYS A 97 60.48 -25.26 31.80
N GLY A 98 60.91 -24.52 30.77
CA GLY A 98 61.47 -25.03 29.50
C GLY A 98 60.68 -25.99 28.61
N LYS A 99 60.15 -25.47 27.48
CA LYS A 99 60.26 -26.06 26.14
C LYS A 99 59.77 -25.05 25.09
N GLU A 100 60.59 -24.83 24.07
CA GLU A 100 60.20 -24.14 22.84
C GLU A 100 58.88 -24.71 22.31
N LYS A 101 57.90 -23.84 22.06
CA LYS A 101 56.74 -24.15 21.23
C LYS A 101 56.54 -23.01 20.24
N GLU A 102 56.63 -23.41 18.98
CA GLU A 102 56.32 -22.66 17.77
C GLU A 102 54.98 -21.92 17.85
N GLY A 103 54.93 -20.76 17.20
CA GLY A 103 53.76 -20.20 16.53
C GLY A 103 52.52 -19.94 17.39
N SER A 104 52.33 -18.69 17.82
CA SER A 104 51.00 -18.19 18.12
C SER A 104 50.05 -18.47 16.93
N PRO A 105 48.89 -19.12 17.11
CA PRO A 105 48.04 -19.48 15.98
C PRO A 105 47.51 -18.21 15.32
N VAL A 106 47.83 -18.04 14.03
CA VAL A 106 47.28 -16.98 13.18
C VAL A 106 45.76 -17.07 13.24
N ARG A 107 45.09 -15.97 13.57
CA ARG A 107 43.62 -15.90 13.56
C ARG A 107 43.14 -16.28 12.16
N LYS A 108 42.21 -17.23 12.12
CA LYS A 108 41.58 -17.71 10.89
C LYS A 108 40.20 -17.11 10.82
N PHE A 109 39.91 -16.33 9.79
CA PHE A 109 38.57 -15.88 9.47
C PHE A 109 38.07 -16.73 8.31
N ARG A 110 36.93 -17.43 8.47
CA ARG A 110 36.38 -18.38 7.49
C ARG A 110 37.41 -19.38 6.92
N GLY A 111 38.24 -19.94 7.81
CA GLY A 111 39.25 -20.95 7.47
C GLY A 111 40.52 -20.44 6.77
N ILE A 112 40.63 -19.14 6.48
CA ILE A 112 41.79 -18.52 5.83
C ILE A 112 42.62 -17.75 6.87
N PRO A 113 43.96 -17.91 6.91
CA PRO A 113 44.82 -17.12 7.80
C PRO A 113 44.74 -15.63 7.45
N GLU A 114 44.44 -14.75 8.43
CA GLU A 114 44.36 -13.29 8.25
C GLU A 114 45.65 -12.68 7.65
N ASN A 115 46.79 -13.36 7.83
CA ASN A 115 48.09 -12.90 7.34
C ASN A 115 48.27 -13.01 5.81
N VAL A 116 47.36 -13.66 5.08
CA VAL A 116 47.46 -13.81 3.62
C VAL A 116 46.35 -13.02 2.93
N GLN A 117 46.70 -11.86 2.38
CA GLN A 117 45.79 -11.03 1.55
C GLN A 117 45.58 -11.66 0.17
N LEU A 118 44.86 -12.78 0.13
CA LEU A 118 44.61 -13.57 -1.09
C LEU A 118 44.03 -12.70 -2.20
N PHE A 119 43.10 -11.79 -1.87
CA PHE A 119 42.49 -10.90 -2.85
C PHE A 119 43.54 -10.04 -3.56
N GLU A 120 44.45 -9.40 -2.84
CA GLU A 120 45.44 -8.50 -3.44
C GLU A 120 46.44 -9.24 -4.33
N VAL A 121 46.82 -10.46 -3.94
CA VAL A 121 47.72 -11.31 -4.74
C VAL A 121 47.03 -11.75 -6.03
N PHE A 122 45.81 -12.29 -5.93
CA PHE A 122 45.05 -12.70 -7.11
C PHE A 122 44.69 -11.50 -8.00
N TRP A 123 44.30 -10.37 -7.41
CA TRP A 123 43.99 -9.14 -8.14
C TRP A 123 45.18 -8.66 -8.96
N LYS A 124 46.36 -8.53 -8.35
CA LYS A 124 47.58 -8.12 -9.06
C LYS A 124 47.91 -9.10 -10.19
N GLN A 125 47.83 -10.40 -9.95
CA GLN A 125 48.11 -11.40 -10.97
C GLN A 125 47.09 -11.39 -12.11
N VAL A 126 45.80 -11.26 -11.81
CA VAL A 126 44.74 -11.21 -12.84
C VAL A 126 44.86 -9.94 -13.68
N VAL A 127 45.10 -8.78 -13.06
CA VAL A 127 45.31 -7.53 -13.81
C VAL A 127 46.57 -7.60 -14.68
N ASN A 128 47.67 -8.17 -14.15
CA ASN A 128 48.90 -8.36 -14.93
C ASN A 128 48.70 -9.36 -16.08
N LEU A 129 47.91 -10.40 -15.87
CA LEU A 129 47.59 -11.39 -16.90
C LEU A 129 46.76 -10.76 -18.02
N ILE A 130 45.76 -9.95 -17.69
CA ILE A 130 44.95 -9.23 -18.68
C ILE A 130 45.80 -8.22 -19.45
N LYS A 131 46.75 -7.53 -18.79
CA LYS A 131 47.69 -6.62 -19.46
C LYS A 131 48.68 -7.36 -20.36
N ALA A 132 49.16 -8.54 -19.96
CA ALA A 132 50.11 -9.34 -20.71
C ALA A 132 49.48 -10.09 -21.90
N ARG A 133 48.17 -10.31 -21.88
CA ARG A 133 47.41 -11.04 -22.90
C ARG A 133 46.22 -10.20 -23.38
N PRO A 134 46.44 -9.23 -24.28
CA PRO A 134 45.35 -8.44 -24.87
C PRO A 134 44.39 -9.27 -25.74
N ASP A 135 44.81 -10.46 -26.18
CA ASP A 135 43.99 -11.39 -26.98
C ASP A 135 42.93 -12.14 -26.15
N LEU A 136 42.85 -11.90 -24.84
CA LEU A 136 41.87 -12.58 -23.98
C LEU A 136 40.46 -12.12 -24.35
N SER A 137 39.55 -13.09 -24.53
CA SER A 137 38.15 -12.77 -24.84
C SER A 137 37.49 -12.03 -23.66
N ILE A 138 36.53 -11.16 -23.96
CA ILE A 138 35.74 -10.49 -22.91
C ILE A 138 34.97 -11.50 -22.03
N GLN A 139 34.64 -12.67 -22.58
CA GLN A 139 33.99 -13.75 -21.85
C GLN A 139 34.91 -14.28 -20.74
N ASP A 140 36.19 -14.52 -21.04
CA ASP A 140 37.17 -15.00 -20.07
C ASP A 140 37.48 -13.94 -19.01
N ILE A 141 37.60 -12.67 -19.44
CA ILE A 141 37.82 -11.54 -18.52
C ILE A 141 36.64 -11.44 -17.53
N THR A 142 35.41 -11.44 -18.03
CA THR A 142 34.21 -11.34 -17.17
C THR A 142 34.05 -12.55 -16.25
N ALA A 143 34.37 -13.77 -16.71
CA ALA A 143 34.36 -14.97 -15.86
C ALA A 143 35.40 -14.91 -14.72
N LEU A 144 36.61 -14.39 -15.01
CA LEU A 144 37.64 -14.16 -13.98
C LEU A 144 37.17 -13.12 -12.95
N LEU A 145 36.51 -12.05 -13.39
CA LEU A 145 35.96 -11.03 -12.49
C LEU A 145 34.84 -11.60 -11.61
N VAL A 146 33.95 -12.45 -12.15
CA VAL A 146 32.93 -13.16 -11.35
C VAL A 146 33.57 -14.01 -10.26
N SER A 147 34.62 -14.76 -10.61
CA SER A 147 35.35 -15.60 -9.65
C SER A 147 35.99 -14.73 -8.55
N LEU A 148 36.58 -13.59 -8.91
CA LEU A 148 37.17 -12.64 -7.97
C LEU A 148 36.14 -11.99 -7.06
N THR A 149 34.95 -11.63 -7.57
CA THR A 149 33.86 -11.10 -6.76
C THR A 149 33.33 -12.15 -5.79
N ASN A 150 33.14 -13.40 -6.22
CA ASN A 150 32.72 -14.47 -5.31
C ASN A 150 33.75 -14.70 -4.20
N LEU A 151 35.04 -14.63 -4.52
CA LEU A 151 36.11 -14.70 -3.53
C LEU A 151 36.07 -13.52 -2.55
N SER A 152 35.95 -12.28 -3.04
CA SER A 152 35.96 -11.10 -2.18
C SER A 152 34.76 -11.10 -1.23
N VAL A 153 33.58 -11.44 -1.74
CA VAL A 153 32.34 -11.46 -0.96
C VAL A 153 32.32 -12.64 0.03
N SER A 154 32.85 -13.81 -0.34
CA SER A 154 32.88 -14.98 0.56
C SER A 154 33.98 -14.88 1.63
N CYS A 155 35.17 -14.37 1.27
CA CYS A 155 36.32 -14.34 2.18
C CYS A 155 36.44 -13.03 2.97
N TYR A 156 35.94 -11.91 2.42
CA TYR A 156 36.12 -10.56 2.97
C TYR A 156 34.83 -9.71 2.86
N PRO A 157 33.70 -10.13 3.48
CA PRO A 157 32.44 -9.38 3.41
C PRO A 157 32.57 -7.94 3.94
N ASP A 158 33.43 -7.72 4.94
CA ASP A 158 33.67 -6.41 5.56
C ASP A 158 34.43 -5.41 4.66
N ARG A 159 34.97 -5.88 3.52
CA ARG A 159 35.86 -5.09 2.66
C ARG A 159 35.18 -4.79 1.33
N LEU A 160 34.15 -3.94 1.39
CA LEU A 160 33.40 -3.45 0.22
C LEU A 160 34.30 -2.80 -0.85
N GLU A 161 35.46 -2.26 -0.47
CA GLU A 161 36.49 -1.72 -1.38
C GLU A 161 36.94 -2.72 -2.44
N TYR A 162 37.05 -4.00 -2.08
CA TYR A 162 37.51 -5.04 -3.01
C TYR A 162 36.45 -5.33 -4.07
N VAL A 163 35.17 -5.35 -3.68
CA VAL A 163 34.06 -5.48 -4.63
C VAL A 163 33.99 -4.26 -5.55
N ASP A 164 34.08 -3.04 -5.00
CA ASP A 164 34.04 -1.82 -5.79
C ASP A 164 35.18 -1.73 -6.83
N GLN A 165 36.39 -2.17 -6.46
CA GLN A 165 37.53 -2.25 -7.39
C GLN A 165 37.27 -3.20 -8.56
N VAL A 166 36.70 -4.38 -8.30
CA VAL A 166 36.35 -5.35 -9.34
C VAL A 166 35.27 -4.79 -10.27
N LEU A 167 34.23 -4.16 -9.71
CA LEU A 167 33.14 -3.56 -10.49
C LEU A 167 33.60 -2.35 -11.30
N GLY A 168 34.45 -1.49 -10.73
CA GLY A 168 35.05 -0.36 -11.44
C GLY A 168 35.89 -0.83 -12.63
N PHE A 169 36.74 -1.85 -12.43
CA PHE A 169 37.51 -2.43 -13.52
C PHE A 169 36.63 -3.09 -14.59
N ALA A 170 35.54 -3.76 -14.19
CA ALA A 170 34.56 -4.29 -15.12
C ALA A 170 33.92 -3.18 -15.97
N ALA A 171 33.56 -2.05 -15.34
CA ALA A 171 32.98 -0.91 -16.03
C ALA A 171 33.93 -0.26 -17.05
N ASP A 172 35.23 -0.20 -16.73
CA ASP A 172 36.26 0.27 -17.65
C ASP A 172 36.45 -0.69 -18.83
N LYS A 173 36.50 -2.01 -18.58
CA LYS A 173 36.60 -3.01 -19.65
C LYS A 173 35.38 -3.01 -20.57
N ILE A 174 34.17 -2.89 -20.04
CA ILE A 174 32.97 -2.76 -20.88
C ILE A 174 33.04 -1.51 -21.76
N LYS A 175 33.65 -0.43 -21.28
CA LYS A 175 33.84 0.79 -22.06
C LYS A 175 34.86 0.60 -23.18
N GLU A 176 35.96 -0.10 -22.91
CA GLU A 176 36.99 -0.42 -23.90
C GLU A 176 36.43 -1.31 -25.03
N PHE A 177 35.59 -2.29 -24.70
CA PHE A 177 35.02 -3.25 -25.66
C PHE A 177 33.63 -2.84 -26.19
N LYS A 178 33.24 -1.56 -26.09
CA LYS A 178 31.89 -1.09 -26.46
C LYS A 178 31.51 -1.38 -27.92
N GLU A 179 32.48 -1.38 -28.83
CA GLU A 179 32.25 -1.66 -30.25
C GLU A 179 32.41 -3.14 -30.61
N SER A 180 32.78 -4.00 -29.65
CA SER A 180 32.94 -5.43 -29.90
C SER A 180 31.59 -6.15 -29.86
N PRO A 181 31.24 -6.97 -30.87
CA PRO A 181 30.02 -7.78 -30.86
C PRO A 181 29.99 -8.81 -29.73
N ASP A 182 31.15 -9.18 -29.18
CA ASP A 182 31.28 -10.16 -28.09
C ASP A 182 30.70 -9.66 -26.76
N LEU A 183 30.47 -8.35 -26.61
CA LEU A 183 29.81 -7.78 -25.44
C LEU A 183 28.35 -8.25 -25.33
N HIS A 184 27.68 -8.43 -26.47
CA HIS A 184 26.29 -8.90 -26.56
C HIS A 184 26.18 -10.42 -26.62
N ALA A 185 27.30 -11.15 -26.56
CA ALA A 185 27.26 -12.60 -26.45
C ALA A 185 26.50 -13.03 -25.19
N GLN A 186 25.69 -14.09 -25.30
CA GLN A 186 24.88 -14.61 -24.20
C GLN A 186 25.74 -14.96 -22.98
N GLN A 187 26.94 -15.50 -23.21
CA GLN A 187 27.87 -15.87 -22.14
C GLN A 187 28.40 -14.64 -21.39
N THR A 188 28.83 -13.59 -22.11
CA THR A 188 29.29 -12.33 -21.51
C THR A 188 28.18 -11.68 -20.70
N THR A 189 26.96 -11.64 -21.24
CA THR A 189 25.78 -11.09 -20.57
C THR A 189 25.45 -11.87 -19.28
N SER A 190 25.52 -13.21 -19.33
CA SER A 190 25.33 -14.07 -18.16
C SER A 190 26.41 -13.85 -17.10
N ASN A 191 27.67 -13.72 -17.48
CA ASN A 191 28.77 -13.43 -16.56
C ASN A 191 28.60 -12.06 -15.90
N LEU A 192 28.23 -11.02 -16.67
CA LEU A 192 27.98 -9.68 -16.14
C LEU A 192 26.76 -9.65 -15.20
N ALA A 193 25.71 -10.41 -15.51
CA ALA A 193 24.58 -10.60 -14.60
C ALA A 193 25.04 -11.28 -13.29
N ALA A 194 25.82 -12.37 -13.38
CA ALA A 194 26.35 -13.07 -12.22
C ALA A 194 27.25 -12.17 -11.36
N LEU A 195 28.04 -11.29 -11.98
CA LEU A 195 28.89 -10.31 -11.29
C LEU A 195 28.07 -9.34 -10.42
N LEU A 196 26.92 -8.89 -10.92
CA LEU A 196 26.02 -7.97 -10.21
C LEU A 196 25.10 -8.67 -9.21
N VAL A 197 24.79 -9.94 -9.42
CA VAL A 197 23.95 -10.77 -8.53
C VAL A 197 24.74 -11.31 -7.33
N ALA A 198 26.03 -11.59 -7.48
CA ALA A 198 26.85 -12.12 -6.39
C ALA A 198 26.81 -11.27 -5.10
N PRO A 199 26.94 -9.93 -5.16
CA PRO A 199 26.72 -9.06 -4.00
C PRO A 199 25.31 -9.14 -3.41
N ILE A 200 24.26 -9.25 -4.25
CA ILE A 200 22.85 -9.28 -3.81
C ILE A 200 22.54 -10.52 -2.98
N ASN A 201 23.10 -11.67 -3.39
CA ASN A 201 22.82 -12.95 -2.74
C ASN A 201 23.62 -13.17 -1.46
N SER A 202 24.72 -12.44 -1.29
CA SER A 202 25.66 -12.70 -0.21
C SER A 202 25.61 -11.67 0.90
N TYR A 203 25.28 -10.41 0.60
CA TYR A 203 25.05 -9.40 1.62
C TYR A 203 23.63 -9.51 2.18
N GLN A 204 23.51 -9.39 3.51
CA GLN A 204 22.22 -9.47 4.18
C GLN A 204 21.37 -8.21 3.95
N SER A 205 22.01 -7.05 3.88
CA SER A 205 21.33 -5.78 3.63
C SER A 205 21.61 -5.25 2.23
N VAL A 206 20.54 -5.03 1.45
CA VAL A 206 20.62 -4.40 0.12
C VAL A 206 21.13 -2.96 0.18
N LEU A 207 21.04 -2.31 1.34
CA LEU A 207 21.59 -0.96 1.55
C LEU A 207 23.11 -0.92 1.40
N THR A 208 23.81 -2.04 1.63
CA THR A 208 25.26 -2.15 1.39
C THR A 208 25.61 -1.94 -0.09
N LEU A 209 24.71 -2.29 -1.02
CA LEU A 209 24.90 -2.08 -2.45
C LEU A 209 24.87 -0.59 -2.82
N LEU A 210 24.07 0.21 -2.10
CA LEU A 210 24.03 1.66 -2.28
C LEU A 210 25.35 2.33 -1.87
N ALA A 211 26.07 1.73 -0.92
CA ALA A 211 27.39 2.21 -0.51
C ALA A 211 28.48 1.99 -1.57
N ILE A 212 28.24 1.12 -2.58
CA ILE A 212 29.20 0.76 -3.63
C ILE A 212 29.05 1.72 -4.83
N PRO A 213 29.97 2.66 -5.06
CA PRO A 213 29.79 3.72 -6.06
C PRO A 213 29.71 3.20 -7.51
N ASN A 214 30.44 2.15 -7.86
CA ASN A 214 30.49 1.64 -9.23
C ASN A 214 29.35 0.66 -9.57
N TYR A 215 28.51 0.28 -8.59
CA TYR A 215 27.42 -0.67 -8.82
C TYR A 215 26.34 -0.10 -9.74
N GLY A 216 25.79 1.08 -9.40
CA GLY A 216 24.75 1.76 -10.19
C GLY A 216 25.16 2.06 -11.64
N PRO A 217 26.33 2.68 -11.90
CA PRO A 217 26.82 2.95 -13.25
C PRO A 217 27.04 1.69 -14.10
N LEU A 218 27.43 0.58 -13.47
CA LEU A 218 27.60 -0.70 -14.17
C LEU A 218 26.24 -1.30 -14.54
N LEU A 219 25.26 -1.25 -13.63
CA LEU A 219 23.88 -1.70 -13.86
C LEU A 219 23.22 -0.93 -15.00
N SER A 220 23.37 0.41 -15.05
CA SER A 220 22.76 1.24 -16.09
C SER A 220 23.27 0.95 -17.50
N ARG A 221 24.46 0.36 -17.63
CA ARG A 221 25.04 -0.03 -18.93
C ARG A 221 24.59 -1.39 -19.43
N GLN A 222 23.90 -2.18 -18.61
CA GLN A 222 23.42 -3.51 -18.99
C GLN A 222 22.17 -3.45 -19.88
N LEU A 223 21.96 -4.52 -20.63
CA LEU A 223 20.74 -4.75 -21.42
C LEU A 223 19.49 -4.74 -20.52
N PHE A 224 18.35 -4.41 -21.11
CA PHE A 224 17.06 -4.35 -20.39
C PHE A 224 16.71 -5.67 -19.68
N SER A 225 16.89 -6.82 -20.35
CA SER A 225 16.62 -8.14 -19.77
C SER A 225 17.44 -8.42 -18.51
N THR A 226 18.73 -8.08 -18.55
CA THR A 226 19.65 -8.22 -17.42
C THR A 226 19.26 -7.26 -16.28
N ARG A 227 18.97 -5.99 -16.58
CA ARG A 227 18.51 -5.02 -15.57
C ARG A 227 17.21 -5.47 -14.90
N ARG A 228 16.24 -6.00 -15.66
CA ARG A 228 14.96 -6.53 -15.14
C ARG A 228 15.19 -7.72 -14.20
N SER A 229 16.03 -8.68 -14.59
CA SER A 229 16.36 -9.85 -13.76
C SER A 229 17.08 -9.47 -12.45
N ILE A 230 18.01 -8.52 -12.53
CA ILE A 230 18.73 -8.00 -11.35
C ILE A 230 17.78 -7.25 -10.42
N ALA A 231 16.92 -6.38 -10.96
CA ALA A 231 15.94 -5.64 -10.17
C ALA A 231 14.98 -6.59 -9.43
N HIS A 232 14.54 -7.69 -10.06
CA HIS A 232 13.77 -8.74 -9.39
C HIS A 232 14.53 -9.42 -8.26
N SER A 233 15.80 -9.75 -8.50
CA SER A 233 16.66 -10.35 -7.48
C SER A 233 16.85 -9.40 -6.30
N LEU A 234 16.97 -8.10 -6.56
CA LEU A 234 17.09 -7.06 -5.54
C LEU A 234 15.81 -6.93 -4.70
N VAL A 235 14.64 -6.78 -5.33
CA VAL A 235 13.36 -6.71 -4.61
C VAL A 235 13.10 -8.02 -3.83
N SER A 236 13.45 -9.17 -4.41
CA SER A 236 13.35 -10.48 -3.74
C SER A 236 14.24 -10.53 -2.50
N SER A 237 15.47 -10.02 -2.58
CA SER A 237 16.40 -9.95 -1.44
C SER A 237 15.87 -9.02 -0.34
N VAL A 238 15.42 -7.81 -0.69
CA VAL A 238 14.79 -6.87 0.27
C VAL A 238 13.62 -7.51 1.00
N LEU A 239 12.77 -8.26 0.29
CA LEU A 239 11.61 -8.91 0.88
C LEU A 239 11.95 -10.15 1.70
N LYS A 240 12.92 -10.96 1.28
CA LYS A 240 13.36 -12.17 2.01
C LYS A 240 14.02 -11.79 3.34
N ASN A 241 14.82 -10.74 3.34
CA ASN A 241 15.56 -10.28 4.50
C ASN A 241 14.79 -9.24 5.33
N GLU A 242 13.56 -8.92 4.93
CA GLU A 242 12.70 -7.88 5.51
C GLU A 242 13.48 -6.58 5.83
N THR A 243 14.33 -6.15 4.89
CA THR A 243 15.21 -5.00 5.11
C THR A 243 14.39 -3.72 5.24
N ILE A 244 14.41 -3.12 6.42
CA ILE A 244 13.72 -1.87 6.70
C ILE A 244 14.53 -0.71 6.11
N VAL A 245 13.86 0.17 5.37
CA VAL A 245 14.45 1.37 4.79
C VAL A 245 13.94 2.59 5.55
N GLU A 246 14.83 3.25 6.29
CA GLU A 246 14.48 4.30 7.25
C GLU A 246 14.69 5.72 6.71
N THR A 247 15.59 5.91 5.74
CA THR A 247 15.96 7.24 5.23
C THR A 247 15.43 7.49 3.81
N PRO A 248 15.10 8.74 3.45
CA PRO A 248 14.62 9.06 2.11
C PRO A 248 15.70 8.85 1.04
N GLU A 249 16.96 9.00 1.40
CA GLU A 249 18.11 8.76 0.53
C GLU A 249 18.22 7.28 0.15
N ASP A 250 18.00 6.39 1.13
CA ASP A 250 18.00 4.95 0.89
C ASP A 250 16.80 4.51 0.04
N VAL A 251 15.61 5.11 0.24
CA VAL A 251 14.43 4.86 -0.61
C VAL A 251 14.71 5.28 -2.05
N ASP A 252 15.28 6.48 -2.25
CA ASP A 252 15.67 6.99 -3.56
C ASP A 252 16.65 6.04 -4.26
N GLY A 253 17.70 5.62 -3.54
CA GLY A 253 18.71 4.70 -4.04
C GLY A 253 18.16 3.32 -4.41
N VAL A 254 17.36 2.70 -3.54
CA VAL A 254 16.76 1.38 -3.81
C VAL A 254 15.82 1.45 -5.02
N LEU A 255 14.99 2.49 -5.13
CA LEU A 255 14.07 2.64 -6.26
C LEU A 255 14.82 2.96 -7.56
N ASP A 256 15.94 3.69 -7.52
CA ASP A 256 16.78 3.93 -8.69
C ASP A 256 17.47 2.64 -9.20
N LEU A 257 17.94 1.77 -8.30
CA LEU A 257 18.44 0.45 -8.68
C LEU A 257 17.34 -0.40 -9.33
N CYS A 258 16.09 -0.23 -8.90
CA CYS A 258 14.92 -0.90 -9.46
C CYS A 258 14.19 -0.11 -10.57
N HIS A 259 14.78 0.95 -11.14
CA HIS A 259 14.06 1.85 -12.05
C HIS A 259 13.42 1.14 -13.25
N VAL A 260 13.98 0.01 -13.70
CA VAL A 260 13.45 -0.79 -14.82
C VAL A 260 12.11 -1.46 -14.50
N LEU A 261 11.85 -1.77 -13.23
CA LEU A 261 10.55 -2.29 -12.79
C LEU A 261 9.53 -1.18 -12.54
N ILE A 262 9.99 0.07 -12.41
CA ILE A 262 9.18 1.21 -12.01
C ILE A 262 8.77 2.06 -13.21
N LYS A 263 9.72 2.38 -14.10
CA LYS A 263 9.55 3.29 -15.24
C LYS A 263 9.35 2.49 -16.51
N ASP A 264 8.39 2.87 -17.33
CA ASP A 264 8.25 2.29 -18.66
C ASP A 264 9.48 2.66 -19.50
N GLN A 265 10.27 1.64 -19.84
CA GLN A 265 11.47 1.82 -20.65
C GLN A 265 11.06 1.80 -22.13
N SER A 266 11.40 2.86 -22.86
CA SER A 266 11.24 2.95 -24.33
C SER A 266 12.00 1.86 -25.10
N ASP A 267 12.95 1.17 -24.44
CA ASP A 267 13.81 0.14 -25.02
C ASP A 267 13.06 -1.16 -25.39
N VAL A 268 11.84 -1.37 -24.90
CA VAL A 268 11.03 -2.56 -25.25
C VAL A 268 10.57 -2.49 -26.71
N ASN A 269 10.35 -1.29 -27.26
CA ASN A 269 9.84 -1.10 -28.61
C ASN A 269 10.84 -1.46 -29.73
N THR A 270 12.12 -1.70 -29.42
CA THR A 270 13.12 -2.05 -30.45
C THR A 270 13.31 -3.55 -30.66
N ASN A 271 12.95 -4.41 -29.70
CA ASN A 271 13.16 -5.87 -29.83
C ASN A 271 11.95 -6.65 -30.37
N LEU A 272 10.75 -6.08 -30.32
CA LEU A 272 9.55 -6.70 -30.92
C LEU A 272 9.39 -6.37 -32.42
N ALA A 273 10.21 -5.46 -32.96
CA ALA A 273 10.16 -5.08 -34.38
C ALA A 273 11.00 -6.00 -35.30
N ILE A 274 11.73 -6.98 -34.76
CA ILE A 274 12.69 -7.78 -35.54
C ILE A 274 12.05 -9.06 -36.15
N ASN A 275 10.94 -9.56 -35.61
CA ASN A 275 10.17 -10.62 -36.27
C ASN A 275 8.96 -10.03 -37.01
N GLY A 276 9.23 -9.56 -38.23
CA GLY A 276 8.25 -8.94 -39.11
C GLY A 276 7.02 -9.82 -39.34
N GLN A 277 5.88 -9.38 -38.80
CA GLN A 277 4.56 -9.55 -39.39
C GLN A 277 3.64 -8.45 -38.87
N ALA A 278 3.86 -7.24 -39.41
CA ALA A 278 2.91 -6.16 -39.35
C ALA A 278 1.71 -6.51 -40.24
N GLY A 279 0.68 -7.12 -39.64
CA GLY A 279 -0.64 -7.30 -40.24
C GLY A 279 -1.64 -6.38 -39.56
N ALA A 280 -1.83 -5.18 -40.12
CA ALA A 280 -2.95 -4.32 -39.79
C ALA A 280 -4.26 -5.05 -40.14
N THR A 281 -5.04 -5.46 -39.13
CA THR A 281 -6.45 -5.78 -39.32
C THR A 281 -7.28 -5.18 -38.19
N THR A 282 -7.99 -4.12 -38.56
CA THR A 282 -9.21 -3.64 -37.92
C THR A 282 -10.23 -4.79 -37.83
N GLY A 283 -10.70 -5.11 -36.64
CA GLY A 283 -11.69 -6.18 -36.48
C GLY A 283 -12.05 -6.48 -35.03
N THR A 284 -13.17 -5.94 -34.60
CA THR A 284 -13.89 -6.24 -33.36
C THR A 284 -14.00 -7.74 -33.10
N GLY A 285 -13.43 -8.22 -31.99
CA GLY A 285 -13.62 -9.57 -31.50
C GLY A 285 -12.90 -9.77 -30.19
N ARG A 286 -13.67 -9.96 -29.10
CA ARG A 286 -13.17 -10.37 -27.78
C ARG A 286 -12.42 -11.71 -27.89
N ARG A 287 -11.14 -11.66 -28.25
CA ARG A 287 -10.18 -12.74 -28.02
C ARG A 287 -9.45 -12.39 -26.73
N GLN A 288 -9.56 -13.28 -25.75
CA GLN A 288 -8.69 -13.30 -24.58
C GLN A 288 -7.25 -13.46 -25.10
N GLY A 289 -6.57 -12.33 -25.28
CA GLY A 289 -5.35 -12.22 -26.09
C GLY A 289 -4.09 -12.01 -25.26
N PRO A 290 -2.92 -11.90 -25.92
CA PRO A 290 -1.59 -11.74 -25.30
C PRO A 290 -1.50 -10.63 -24.23
N PHE A 291 -2.31 -9.58 -24.35
CA PHE A 291 -2.43 -8.49 -23.36
C PHE A 291 -2.88 -8.93 -21.96
N PHE A 292 -3.60 -10.05 -21.81
CA PHE A 292 -4.00 -10.54 -20.49
C PHE A 292 -2.83 -11.21 -19.76
N LEU A 293 -2.02 -12.00 -20.48
CA LEU A 293 -0.80 -12.64 -19.94
C LEU A 293 0.25 -11.59 -19.57
N GLU A 294 0.46 -10.57 -20.41
CA GLU A 294 1.38 -9.45 -20.12
C GLU A 294 0.93 -8.65 -18.89
N ARG A 295 -0.38 -8.51 -18.68
CA ARG A 295 -0.94 -7.79 -17.52
C ARG A 295 -0.90 -8.62 -16.24
N GLU A 296 -1.07 -9.93 -16.32
CA GLU A 296 -0.91 -10.83 -15.18
C GLU A 296 0.56 -10.92 -14.75
N GLU A 297 1.48 -11.07 -15.72
CA GLU A 297 2.92 -11.01 -15.46
C GLU A 297 3.31 -9.65 -14.85
N MET A 298 2.84 -8.54 -15.41
CA MET A 298 3.05 -7.21 -14.82
C MET A 298 2.46 -7.10 -13.42
N ALA A 299 1.27 -7.66 -13.17
CA ALA A 299 0.63 -7.63 -11.85
C ALA A 299 1.45 -8.42 -10.81
N GLU A 300 2.00 -9.57 -11.18
CA GLU A 300 2.91 -10.32 -10.33
C GLU A 300 4.13 -9.49 -10.00
N GLU A 301 4.84 -8.96 -11.01
CA GLU A 301 6.03 -8.13 -10.83
C GLU A 301 5.78 -6.91 -9.93
N GLN A 302 4.71 -6.17 -10.22
CA GLN A 302 4.33 -5.00 -9.43
C GLN A 302 3.85 -5.38 -8.03
N GLY A 303 3.38 -6.62 -7.83
CA GLY A 303 3.06 -7.16 -6.51
C GLY A 303 4.30 -7.20 -5.60
N TRP A 304 5.48 -7.53 -6.12
CA TRP A 304 6.73 -7.50 -5.35
C TRP A 304 7.10 -6.06 -4.96
N VAL A 305 7.03 -5.13 -5.92
CA VAL A 305 7.31 -3.70 -5.67
C VAL A 305 6.32 -3.11 -4.65
N ALA A 306 5.03 -3.43 -4.76
CA ALA A 306 3.99 -2.98 -3.83
C ALA A 306 4.20 -3.52 -2.40
N ARG A 307 4.70 -4.76 -2.25
CA ARG A 307 5.10 -5.31 -0.94
C ARG A 307 6.31 -4.58 -0.38
N MET A 308 7.29 -4.25 -1.21
CA MET A 308 8.50 -3.53 -0.79
C MET A 308 8.17 -2.14 -0.20
N VAL A 309 7.16 -1.44 -0.73
CA VAL A 309 6.70 -0.15 -0.17
C VAL A 309 6.35 -0.25 1.33
N HIS A 310 5.88 -1.40 1.79
CA HIS A 310 5.53 -1.60 3.20
C HIS A 310 6.74 -1.76 4.13
N LEU A 311 7.94 -1.93 3.58
CA LEU A 311 9.20 -1.97 4.33
C LEU A 311 9.85 -0.59 4.49
N PHE A 312 9.31 0.44 3.85
CA PHE A 312 9.72 1.83 4.06
C PHE A 312 9.12 2.31 5.38
N LYS A 313 9.88 2.18 6.46
CA LYS A 313 9.43 2.49 7.82
C LYS A 313 10.45 3.36 8.53
N ALA A 314 9.99 4.48 9.08
CA ALA A 314 10.76 5.33 9.97
C ALA A 314 10.07 5.42 11.34
N GLU A 315 10.88 5.63 12.39
CA GLU A 315 10.36 5.85 13.74
C GLU A 315 9.63 7.19 13.85
N SER A 316 10.20 8.23 13.25
CA SER A 316 9.60 9.57 13.13
C SER A 316 8.47 9.58 12.10
N LEU A 317 7.33 10.15 12.48
CA LEU A 317 6.15 10.23 11.61
C LEU A 317 6.35 11.23 10.46
N ASP A 318 7.17 12.27 10.65
CA ASP A 318 7.50 13.24 9.61
C ASP A 318 8.39 12.61 8.55
N VAL A 319 9.46 11.92 8.98
CA VAL A 319 10.36 11.17 8.07
C VAL A 319 9.56 10.09 7.34
N GLN A 320 8.64 9.40 8.01
CA GLN A 320 7.76 8.42 7.37
C GLN A 320 6.96 9.03 6.20
N PHE A 321 6.49 10.28 6.33
CA PHE A 321 5.81 10.95 5.23
C PHE A 321 6.77 11.32 4.10
N GLU A 322 7.99 11.77 4.41
CA GLU A 322 9.04 12.05 3.42
C GLU A 322 9.45 10.79 2.62
N LEU A 323 9.50 9.62 3.27
CA LEU A 323 9.73 8.34 2.58
C LEU A 323 8.65 8.08 1.52
N LEU A 324 7.38 8.27 1.90
CA LEU A 324 6.24 8.06 1.01
C LEU A 324 6.22 9.08 -0.14
N GLN A 325 6.59 10.34 0.11
CA GLN A 325 6.73 11.36 -0.93
C GLN A 325 7.85 11.04 -1.91
N THR A 326 8.97 10.51 -1.41
CA THR A 326 10.10 10.08 -2.25
C THR A 326 9.72 8.90 -3.12
N ALA A 327 9.07 7.88 -2.55
CA ALA A 327 8.55 6.76 -3.31
C ALA A 327 7.54 7.19 -4.40
N ARG A 328 6.68 8.16 -4.07
CA ARG A 328 5.71 8.75 -5.02
C ARG A 328 6.37 9.40 -6.22
N ARG A 329 7.47 10.14 -6.04
CA ARG A 329 8.23 10.77 -7.15
C ARG A 329 8.72 9.73 -8.16
N HIS A 330 9.11 8.55 -7.70
CA HIS A 330 9.55 7.46 -8.58
C HIS A 330 8.39 6.75 -9.26
N PHE A 331 7.31 6.44 -8.53
CA PHE A 331 6.18 5.72 -9.11
C PHE A 331 5.33 6.56 -10.07
N ASP A 332 5.31 7.89 -9.94
CA ASP A 332 4.66 8.80 -10.90
C ASP A 332 5.23 8.63 -12.33
N MET A 333 6.43 8.08 -12.49
CA MET A 333 7.07 7.81 -13.77
C MET A 333 6.65 6.46 -14.40
N GLY A 334 5.78 5.69 -13.75
CA GLY A 334 5.50 4.29 -14.09
C GLY A 334 4.26 4.01 -14.94
N GLY A 335 3.51 5.03 -15.36
CA GLY A 335 2.37 4.86 -16.28
C GLY A 335 1.34 3.85 -15.77
N GLU A 336 1.05 2.80 -16.55
CA GLU A 336 0.04 1.78 -16.17
C GLU A 336 0.41 0.99 -14.91
N ARG A 337 1.70 0.90 -14.56
CA ARG A 337 2.20 0.21 -13.36
C ARG A 337 1.72 0.86 -12.06
N MET A 338 1.38 2.16 -12.12
CA MET A 338 0.80 2.92 -11.01
C MET A 338 -0.47 2.24 -10.45
N ARG A 339 -1.18 1.47 -11.28
CA ARG A 339 -2.36 0.68 -10.88
C ARG A 339 -2.13 -0.18 -9.64
N PHE A 340 -0.92 -0.71 -9.49
CA PHE A 340 -0.57 -1.69 -8.46
C PHE A 340 0.26 -1.08 -7.33
N THR A 341 1.09 -0.08 -7.62
CA THR A 341 1.97 0.55 -6.62
C THR A 341 1.27 1.67 -5.84
N PHE A 342 0.39 2.46 -6.46
CA PHE A 342 -0.31 3.55 -5.77
C PHE A 342 -1.23 3.09 -4.64
N PRO A 343 -2.01 2.00 -4.79
CA PRO A 343 -2.78 1.45 -3.66
C PRO A 343 -1.91 1.12 -2.44
N ALA A 344 -0.67 0.64 -2.63
CA ALA A 344 0.26 0.38 -1.53
C ALA A 344 0.73 1.68 -0.85
N LEU A 345 1.01 2.73 -1.62
CA LEU A 345 1.33 4.06 -1.07
C LEU A 345 0.14 4.67 -0.32
N ILE A 346 -1.06 4.60 -0.90
CA ILE A 346 -2.28 5.17 -0.31
C ILE A 346 -2.62 4.46 1.00
N THR A 347 -2.60 3.13 1.02
CA THR A 347 -2.86 2.36 2.25
C THR A 347 -1.80 2.60 3.32
N SER A 348 -0.52 2.76 2.95
CA SER A 348 0.55 3.14 3.88
C SER A 348 0.37 4.56 4.42
N SER A 349 -0.08 5.50 3.59
CA SER A 349 -0.41 6.88 3.99
C SER A 349 -1.62 6.93 4.93
N ILE A 350 -2.63 6.11 4.68
CA ILE A 350 -3.81 5.96 5.55
C ILE A 350 -3.41 5.39 6.92
N LYS A 351 -2.54 4.38 6.95
CA LYS A 351 -1.98 3.86 8.21
C LYS A 351 -1.22 4.95 8.97
N LEU A 352 -0.51 5.82 8.26
CA LEU A 352 0.16 6.97 8.86
C LEU A 352 -0.84 7.97 9.47
N CYS A 353 -1.94 8.30 8.78
CA CYS A 353 -3.01 9.15 9.35
C CYS A 353 -3.54 8.57 10.68
N ARG A 354 -3.83 7.27 10.71
CA ARG A 354 -4.30 6.59 11.94
C ARG A 354 -3.25 6.62 13.06
N ARG A 355 -1.95 6.47 12.73
CA ARG A 355 -0.86 6.60 13.71
C ARG A 355 -0.78 8.00 14.30
N TYR A 356 -0.95 9.05 13.49
CA TYR A 356 -1.05 10.42 13.97
C TYR A 356 -2.25 10.61 14.90
N LYS A 357 -3.43 10.09 14.52
CA LYS A 357 -4.64 10.20 15.33
C LYS A 357 -4.50 9.53 16.70
N ILE A 358 -3.88 8.36 16.78
CA ILE A 358 -3.59 7.67 18.05
C ILE A 358 -2.63 8.48 18.93
N ARG A 359 -1.72 9.26 18.33
CA ARG A 359 -0.69 10.06 19.01
C ARG A 359 -1.04 11.55 19.07
N GLU A 360 -2.32 11.91 18.96
CA GLU A 360 -2.78 13.30 18.88
C GLU A 360 -2.38 14.16 20.09
N HIS A 361 -2.16 13.54 21.26
CA HIS A 361 -1.74 14.21 22.50
C HIS A 361 -0.23 14.45 22.59
N VAL A 362 0.57 13.76 21.76
CA VAL A 362 2.04 13.85 21.76
C VAL A 362 2.52 14.73 20.62
N GLU A 363 1.86 14.65 19.46
CA GLU A 363 2.28 15.33 18.24
C GLU A 363 1.67 16.73 18.12
N PRO A 364 2.48 17.81 18.14
CA PRO A 364 1.98 19.15 17.87
C PRO A 364 1.55 19.25 16.39
N GLU A 365 0.51 20.04 16.13
CA GLU A 365 0.01 20.31 14.78
C GLU A 365 -0.38 19.06 13.96
N TRP A 366 -0.72 17.96 14.64
CA TRP A 366 -1.10 16.71 13.97
C TRP A 366 -2.23 16.92 12.95
N GLN A 367 -3.15 17.86 13.20
CA GLN A 367 -4.25 18.16 12.29
C GLN A 367 -3.76 18.67 10.93
N THR A 368 -2.82 19.63 10.94
CA THR A 368 -2.22 20.18 9.71
C THR A 368 -1.44 19.11 8.95
N LYS A 369 -0.67 18.28 9.68
CA LYS A 369 0.09 17.17 9.10
C LYS A 369 -0.83 16.13 8.45
N VAL A 370 -1.86 15.65 9.16
CA VAL A 370 -2.84 14.70 8.63
C VAL A 370 -3.63 15.29 7.47
N GLY A 371 -4.05 16.56 7.55
CA GLY A 371 -4.71 17.23 6.43
C GLY A 371 -3.85 17.26 5.17
N THR A 372 -2.54 17.44 5.31
CA THR A 372 -1.58 17.37 4.19
C THR A 372 -1.46 15.96 3.62
N ILE A 373 -1.40 14.94 4.49
CA ILE A 373 -1.36 13.52 4.06
C ILE A 373 -2.66 13.12 3.34
N LEU A 374 -3.82 13.58 3.83
CA LEU A 374 -5.11 13.30 3.18
C LEU A 374 -5.20 13.99 1.81
N LYS A 375 -4.73 15.23 1.67
CA LYS A 375 -4.61 15.91 0.36
C LYS A 375 -3.67 15.15 -0.59
N PHE A 376 -2.58 14.60 -0.07
CA PHE A 376 -1.68 13.73 -0.82
C PHE A 376 -2.39 12.45 -1.28
N VAL A 377 -3.12 11.74 -0.40
CA VAL A 377 -3.92 10.55 -0.75
C VAL A 377 -4.97 10.86 -1.82
N ARG A 378 -5.66 12.01 -1.69
CA ARG A 378 -6.62 12.50 -2.69
C ARG A 378 -5.99 12.66 -4.06
N GLN A 379 -4.82 13.28 -4.12
CA GLN A 379 -4.09 13.48 -5.38
C GLN A 379 -3.72 12.14 -6.03
N LEU A 380 -3.19 11.18 -5.27
CA LEU A 380 -2.83 9.86 -5.82
C LEU A 380 -4.06 9.09 -6.33
N THR A 381 -5.16 9.16 -5.58
CA THR A 381 -6.40 8.48 -5.95
C THR A 381 -7.04 9.11 -7.18
N SER A 382 -6.94 10.43 -7.34
CA SER A 382 -7.37 11.15 -8.54
C SER A 382 -6.54 10.79 -9.78
N ILE A 383 -5.22 10.68 -9.64
CA ILE A 383 -4.33 10.21 -10.72
C ILE A 383 -4.70 8.78 -11.13
N LEU A 384 -4.97 7.90 -10.17
CA LEU A 384 -5.39 6.53 -10.43
C LEU A 384 -6.74 6.46 -11.17
N ALA A 385 -7.66 7.39 -10.88
CA ALA A 385 -8.95 7.46 -11.55
C ALA A 385 -8.83 7.95 -12.99
N THR A 386 -8.06 9.02 -13.23
CA THR A 386 -8.04 9.73 -14.52
C THR A 386 -6.95 9.27 -15.49
N GLN A 387 -5.75 8.92 -15.00
CA GLN A 387 -4.62 8.56 -15.86
C GLN A 387 -4.51 7.05 -16.11
N VAL A 388 -4.87 6.24 -15.12
CA VAL A 388 -4.71 4.76 -15.16
C VAL A 388 -6.03 4.06 -15.53
N GLU A 389 -7.13 4.80 -15.61
CA GLU A 389 -8.47 4.29 -15.91
C GLU A 389 -8.87 3.10 -15.00
N ALA A 390 -8.58 3.20 -13.69
CA ALA A 390 -8.94 2.18 -12.70
C ALA A 390 -10.07 2.66 -11.74
N PRO A 391 -11.28 3.00 -12.25
CA PRO A 391 -12.30 3.70 -11.49
C PRO A 391 -12.83 2.91 -10.29
N SER A 392 -12.98 1.59 -10.43
CA SER A 392 -13.49 0.74 -9.34
C SER A 392 -12.52 0.65 -8.15
N ILE A 393 -11.21 0.76 -8.38
CA ILE A 393 -10.21 0.76 -7.32
C ILE A 393 -10.14 2.16 -6.70
N ALA A 394 -10.08 3.19 -7.54
CA ALA A 394 -10.05 4.58 -7.09
C ALA A 394 -11.27 4.93 -6.22
N LEU A 395 -12.48 4.52 -6.61
CA LEU A 395 -13.69 4.74 -5.80
C LEU A 395 -13.56 4.11 -4.40
N ARG A 396 -13.10 2.86 -4.31
CA ARG A 396 -12.90 2.19 -3.01
C ARG A 396 -11.85 2.90 -2.15
N LEU A 397 -10.78 3.40 -2.77
CA LEU A 397 -9.74 4.16 -2.08
C LEU A 397 -10.22 5.55 -1.63
N PHE A 398 -11.06 6.23 -2.43
CA PHE A 398 -11.72 7.46 -2.01
C PHE A 398 -12.63 7.24 -0.81
N LEU A 399 -13.45 6.18 -0.84
CA LEU A 399 -14.32 5.84 0.29
C LEU A 399 -13.52 5.46 1.55
N LEU A 400 -12.45 4.68 1.41
CA LEU A 400 -11.57 4.35 2.53
C LEU A 400 -10.91 5.62 3.11
N ALA A 401 -10.44 6.54 2.26
CA ALA A 401 -9.88 7.81 2.68
C ALA A 401 -10.93 8.70 3.36
N ALA A 402 -12.17 8.69 2.89
CA ALA A 402 -13.29 9.40 3.51
C ALA A 402 -13.58 8.89 4.93
N GLN A 403 -13.63 7.58 5.13
CA GLN A 403 -13.82 6.99 6.47
C GLN A 403 -12.69 7.37 7.43
N VAL A 404 -11.45 7.41 6.95
CA VAL A 404 -10.29 7.79 7.78
C VAL A 404 -10.30 9.30 8.07
N ALA A 405 -10.74 10.12 7.12
CA ALA A 405 -10.92 11.56 7.32
C ALA A 405 -12.05 11.86 8.33
N ASP A 406 -13.14 11.08 8.30
CA ASP A 406 -14.24 11.10 9.27
C ASP A 406 -13.75 10.73 10.68
N GLU A 407 -13.00 9.62 10.81
CA GLU A 407 -12.34 9.21 12.07
C GLU A 407 -11.41 10.31 12.63
N CYS A 408 -10.77 11.08 11.75
CA CYS A 408 -9.89 12.19 12.14
C CYS A 408 -10.64 13.51 12.43
N GLY A 409 -11.93 13.62 12.05
CA GLY A 409 -12.76 14.80 12.28
C GLY A 409 -12.64 15.91 11.24
N PHE A 410 -12.18 15.61 10.01
CA PHE A 410 -12.07 16.61 8.93
C PHE A 410 -13.32 16.61 8.03
N GLU A 411 -14.28 17.48 8.32
CA GLU A 411 -15.54 17.54 7.54
C GLU A 411 -15.31 17.87 6.06
N ASP A 412 -14.62 18.98 5.76
CA ASP A 412 -14.40 19.46 4.38
C ASP A 412 -13.69 18.43 3.51
N LEU A 413 -12.63 17.81 4.03
CA LEU A 413 -11.87 16.78 3.30
C LEU A 413 -12.73 15.53 3.10
N THR A 414 -13.52 15.14 4.09
CA THR A 414 -14.44 14.00 3.99
C THR A 414 -15.48 14.26 2.90
N TYR A 415 -16.08 15.46 2.89
CA TYR A 415 -17.03 15.88 1.85
C TYR A 415 -16.40 15.81 0.45
N ASP A 416 -15.20 16.38 0.29
CA ASP A 416 -14.44 16.36 -0.97
C ASP A 416 -14.20 14.92 -1.47
N PHE A 417 -13.85 13.98 -0.59
CA PHE A 417 -13.65 12.59 -0.97
C PHE A 417 -14.94 11.93 -1.48
N TYR A 418 -16.09 12.19 -0.85
CA TYR A 418 -17.37 11.67 -1.34
C TYR A 418 -17.78 12.31 -2.67
N VAL A 419 -17.57 13.61 -2.85
CA VAL A 419 -17.82 14.28 -4.14
C VAL A 419 -16.99 13.65 -5.24
N GLN A 420 -15.69 13.41 -5.01
CA GLN A 420 -14.83 12.73 -5.98
C GLN A 420 -15.27 11.28 -6.24
N ALA A 421 -15.70 10.54 -5.21
CA ALA A 421 -16.26 9.21 -5.39
C ALA A 421 -17.54 9.21 -6.25
N PHE A 422 -18.42 10.20 -6.07
CA PHE A 422 -19.59 10.38 -6.93
C PHE A 422 -19.22 10.72 -8.37
N SER A 423 -18.25 11.62 -8.59
CA SER A 423 -17.79 11.93 -9.95
C SER A 423 -17.23 10.69 -10.66
N VAL A 424 -16.39 9.89 -9.98
CA VAL A 424 -15.88 8.62 -10.55
C VAL A 424 -17.01 7.65 -10.86
N TYR A 425 -18.03 7.56 -10.00
CA TYR A 425 -19.22 6.76 -10.26
C TYR A 425 -20.00 7.22 -11.49
N GLU A 426 -20.21 8.53 -11.64
CA GLU A 426 -20.96 9.15 -12.74
C GLU A 426 -20.23 9.02 -14.09
N ASP A 427 -18.93 9.30 -14.11
CA ASP A 427 -18.16 9.44 -15.35
C ASP A 427 -17.65 8.09 -15.90
N SER A 428 -17.26 7.17 -15.00
CA SER A 428 -16.44 6.00 -15.38
C SER A 428 -17.09 4.64 -15.13
N ILE A 429 -18.15 4.55 -14.32
CA ILE A 429 -18.79 3.27 -13.97
C ILE A 429 -20.14 3.13 -14.70
N SER A 430 -20.13 2.44 -15.84
CA SER A 430 -21.33 2.22 -16.67
C SER A 430 -21.96 0.84 -16.52
N GLU A 431 -21.19 -0.17 -16.06
CA GLU A 431 -21.68 -1.55 -15.95
C GLU A 431 -22.67 -1.70 -14.78
N SER A 432 -23.88 -2.20 -15.06
CA SER A 432 -24.98 -2.28 -14.08
C SER A 432 -24.64 -2.98 -12.75
N ARG A 433 -23.81 -4.03 -12.78
CA ARG A 433 -23.37 -4.74 -11.57
C ARG A 433 -22.31 -3.97 -10.80
N ALA A 434 -21.35 -3.38 -11.50
CA ALA A 434 -20.33 -2.51 -10.90
C ALA A 434 -20.97 -1.25 -10.30
N GLN A 435 -22.00 -0.68 -10.96
CA GLN A 435 -22.78 0.43 -10.43
C GLN A 435 -23.47 0.07 -9.11
N LEU A 436 -24.14 -1.09 -9.04
CA LEU A 436 -24.77 -1.56 -7.80
C LEU A 436 -23.73 -1.73 -6.68
N GLN A 437 -22.57 -2.32 -6.97
CA GLN A 437 -21.49 -2.47 -5.99
C GLN A 437 -20.98 -1.12 -5.49
N ALA A 438 -20.70 -0.21 -6.42
CA ALA A 438 -20.19 1.11 -6.12
C ALA A 438 -21.17 1.92 -5.25
N ILE A 439 -22.45 1.99 -5.65
CA ILE A 439 -23.45 2.75 -4.89
C ILE A 439 -23.74 2.12 -3.53
N THR A 440 -23.72 0.78 -3.42
CA THR A 440 -23.90 0.09 -2.14
C THR A 440 -22.75 0.40 -1.18
N LEU A 441 -21.50 0.46 -1.69
CA LEU A 441 -20.34 0.87 -0.89
C LEU A 441 -20.42 2.35 -0.49
N ILE A 442 -20.86 3.24 -1.38
CA ILE A 442 -21.07 4.66 -1.05
C ILE A 442 -22.12 4.77 0.07
N ILE A 443 -23.27 4.12 -0.06
CA ILE A 443 -24.34 4.12 0.94
C ILE A 443 -23.83 3.57 2.27
N GLY A 444 -23.15 2.41 2.25
CA GLY A 444 -22.67 1.76 3.47
C GLY A 444 -21.61 2.57 4.22
N THR A 445 -20.73 3.27 3.50
CA THR A 445 -19.72 4.14 4.13
C THR A 445 -20.32 5.46 4.61
N LEU A 446 -21.23 6.07 3.84
CA LEU A 446 -21.90 7.32 4.22
C LEU A 446 -22.82 7.13 5.43
N ALA A 447 -23.51 5.99 5.54
CA ALA A 447 -24.33 5.65 6.70
C ALA A 447 -23.53 5.61 8.01
N GLY A 448 -22.23 5.29 7.93
CA GLY A 448 -21.33 5.26 9.07
C GLY A 448 -20.64 6.60 9.40
N ALA A 449 -20.75 7.61 8.54
CA ALA A 449 -20.09 8.90 8.72
C ALA A 449 -20.75 9.72 9.83
N LYS A 450 -19.92 10.35 10.68
CA LYS A 450 -20.37 11.08 11.88
C LYS A 450 -19.93 12.55 11.89
N VAL A 451 -19.00 12.92 11.01
CA VAL A 451 -18.36 14.24 10.98
C VAL A 451 -19.25 15.33 10.37
N PHE A 452 -20.22 14.97 9.54
CA PHE A 452 -21.00 15.95 8.78
C PHE A 452 -22.01 16.75 9.60
N GLY A 453 -22.16 18.03 9.26
CA GLY A 453 -23.32 18.85 9.60
C GLY A 453 -24.60 18.41 8.84
N ALA A 454 -25.76 18.90 9.30
CA ALA A 454 -27.07 18.51 8.74
C ALA A 454 -27.20 18.74 7.23
N ASP A 455 -26.77 19.90 6.73
CA ASP A 455 -26.95 20.29 5.32
C ASP A 455 -26.05 19.48 4.37
N ASN A 456 -24.77 19.31 4.75
CA ASN A 456 -23.80 18.53 3.98
C ASN A 456 -24.22 17.07 3.91
N TYR A 457 -24.66 16.50 5.04
CA TYR A 457 -25.14 15.13 5.08
C TYR A 457 -26.40 14.94 4.22
N ASP A 458 -27.41 15.80 4.36
CA ASP A 458 -28.67 15.72 3.59
C ASP A 458 -28.42 15.77 2.07
N THR A 459 -27.50 16.64 1.64
CA THR A 459 -27.11 16.76 0.23
C THR A 459 -26.51 15.45 -0.30
N LEU A 460 -25.57 14.85 0.44
CA LEU A 460 -24.89 13.61 0.02
C LEU A 460 -25.84 12.40 0.04
N ILE A 461 -26.67 12.24 1.08
CA ILE A 461 -27.60 11.10 1.18
C ILE A 461 -28.69 11.17 0.11
N THR A 462 -29.19 12.38 -0.18
CA THR A 462 -30.19 12.58 -1.24
C THR A 462 -29.60 12.26 -2.61
N LYS A 463 -28.34 12.68 -2.85
CA LYS A 463 -27.61 12.32 -4.07
C LYS A 463 -27.41 10.80 -4.17
N ALA A 464 -26.94 10.13 -3.12
CA ALA A 464 -26.76 8.67 -3.08
C ALA A 464 -28.07 7.92 -3.40
N ALA A 465 -29.16 8.31 -2.75
CA ALA A 465 -30.48 7.71 -2.95
C ALA A 465 -31.01 7.93 -4.38
N LEU A 466 -30.78 9.11 -4.96
CA LEU A 466 -31.15 9.42 -6.34
C LEU A 466 -30.42 8.52 -7.33
N HIS A 467 -29.11 8.30 -7.15
CA HIS A 467 -28.33 7.38 -7.99
C HIS A 467 -28.79 5.93 -7.85
N GLY A 468 -29.10 5.48 -6.63
CA GLY A 468 -29.70 4.16 -6.41
C GLY A 468 -31.03 3.97 -7.14
N ALA A 469 -31.89 5.00 -7.13
CA ALA A 469 -33.17 4.97 -7.83
C ALA A 469 -33.06 5.06 -9.37
N LYS A 470 -31.92 5.51 -9.91
CA LYS A 470 -31.66 5.67 -11.35
C LYS A 470 -30.95 4.47 -12.00
N LEU A 471 -30.64 3.40 -11.24
CA LEU A 471 -30.04 2.18 -11.80
C LEU A 471 -30.89 1.57 -12.91
N LEU A 472 -30.31 0.84 -13.87
CA LEU A 472 -31.09 0.33 -15.01
C LEU A 472 -32.05 -0.81 -14.65
N LYS A 473 -31.60 -1.76 -13.81
CA LYS A 473 -32.38 -2.95 -13.45
C LYS A 473 -33.28 -2.68 -12.25
N LYS A 474 -34.55 -3.10 -12.33
CA LYS A 474 -35.54 -2.94 -11.25
C LYS A 474 -35.14 -3.62 -9.95
N SER A 475 -34.58 -4.82 -10.03
CA SER A 475 -34.04 -5.51 -8.85
C SER A 475 -32.94 -4.71 -8.17
N HIS A 476 -31.96 -4.21 -8.94
CA HIS A 476 -30.88 -3.38 -8.42
C HIS A 476 -31.41 -2.05 -7.84
N GLN A 477 -32.38 -1.41 -8.49
CA GLN A 477 -33.02 -0.19 -8.00
C GLN A 477 -33.70 -0.42 -6.63
N ALA A 478 -34.51 -1.49 -6.51
CA ALA A 478 -35.24 -1.80 -5.27
C ALA A 478 -34.27 -2.07 -4.12
N THR A 479 -33.23 -2.89 -4.35
CA THR A 479 -32.19 -3.16 -3.36
C THR A 479 -31.45 -1.89 -2.95
N ALA A 480 -31.01 -1.06 -3.90
CA ALA A 480 -30.27 0.17 -3.59
C ALA A 480 -31.12 1.19 -2.82
N VAL A 481 -32.41 1.34 -3.17
CA VAL A 481 -33.35 2.22 -2.45
C VAL A 481 -33.67 1.68 -1.06
N GLY A 482 -33.80 0.37 -0.91
CA GLY A 482 -33.94 -0.28 0.38
C GLY A 482 -32.73 -0.02 1.28
N LEU A 483 -31.51 -0.24 0.77
CA LEU A 483 -30.28 0.05 1.52
C LEU A 483 -30.12 1.54 1.85
N ALA A 484 -30.54 2.44 0.94
CA ALA A 484 -30.51 3.87 1.18
C ALA A 484 -31.37 4.26 2.40
N SER A 485 -32.39 3.48 2.76
CA SER A 485 -33.20 3.74 3.97
C SER A 485 -32.34 3.91 5.23
N HIS A 486 -31.19 3.21 5.31
CA HIS A 486 -30.28 3.31 6.45
C HIS A 486 -29.60 4.67 6.59
N LEU A 487 -29.51 5.46 5.50
CA LEU A 487 -28.93 6.81 5.55
C LEU A 487 -29.77 7.76 6.40
N TRP A 488 -31.10 7.55 6.44
CA TRP A 488 -32.04 8.32 7.26
C TRP A 488 -32.26 7.74 8.65
N TRP A 489 -31.55 6.66 9.00
CA TRP A 489 -31.68 6.01 10.29
C TRP A 489 -30.35 5.44 10.78
N GLN A 490 -29.53 6.35 11.30
CA GLN A 490 -28.27 6.01 11.94
C GLN A 490 -28.50 5.60 13.39
N GLN A 491 -27.78 4.56 13.82
CA GLN A 491 -27.79 4.15 15.21
C GLN A 491 -26.78 4.98 16.01
N SER A 492 -27.25 5.57 17.10
CA SER A 492 -26.33 5.94 18.17
C SER A 492 -25.80 4.65 18.78
N SER A 493 -24.48 4.50 18.91
CA SER A 493 -23.91 3.39 19.67
C SER A 493 -24.47 3.46 21.09
N LEU A 494 -25.30 2.48 21.48
CA LEU A 494 -25.62 2.25 22.88
C LEU A 494 -24.29 2.06 23.64
N PRO A 495 -24.09 2.70 24.80
CA PRO A 495 -22.94 2.40 25.64
C PRO A 495 -23.06 0.94 26.08
N LEU A 496 -22.12 0.10 25.66
CA LEU A 496 -21.88 -1.18 26.30
C LEU A 496 -21.31 -0.89 27.69
N ASP A 497 -22.04 -1.33 28.71
CA ASP A 497 -21.61 -1.53 30.09
C ASP A 497 -20.97 -0.35 30.85
N GLY A 498 -21.78 0.30 31.68
CA GLY A 498 -21.48 0.43 33.11
C GLY A 498 -20.18 1.10 33.52
N HIS A 499 -19.88 2.32 33.07
CA HIS A 499 -19.15 3.29 33.90
C HIS A 499 -19.85 4.64 33.85
N GLY A 500 -20.31 5.08 35.02
CA GLY A 500 -21.09 6.28 35.19
C GLY A 500 -20.23 7.52 34.95
N ASP A 501 -20.79 8.43 34.17
CA ASP A 501 -20.87 9.82 34.57
C ASP A 501 -22.23 10.35 34.15
N ALA A 502 -23.06 10.57 35.15
CA ALA A 502 -24.37 11.19 35.02
C ALA A 502 -24.20 12.70 35.02
N VAL A 503 -24.66 13.39 33.98
CA VAL A 503 -25.46 14.62 34.13
C VAL A 503 -26.54 14.62 33.06
N THR A 504 -27.74 14.27 33.50
CA THR A 504 -29.03 14.41 32.82
C THR A 504 -29.45 15.89 32.78
N ALA A 505 -29.95 16.34 31.62
CA ALA A 505 -30.87 17.46 31.52
C ALA A 505 -32.18 16.94 30.88
N PRO A 506 -33.36 17.11 31.51
CA PRO A 506 -34.59 16.51 31.02
C PRO A 506 -35.20 17.31 29.87
N ALA A 507 -35.62 16.60 28.82
CA ALA A 507 -36.38 17.17 27.71
C ALA A 507 -37.76 17.65 28.19
N ALA A 508 -38.07 18.93 27.91
CA ALA A 508 -39.39 19.52 28.15
C ALA A 508 -40.44 19.01 27.13
N PRO A 509 -41.71 18.80 27.54
CA PRO A 509 -42.77 18.36 26.64
C PRO A 509 -43.28 19.50 25.74
N PRO A 510 -43.89 19.20 24.57
CA PRO A 510 -44.33 20.20 23.61
C PRO A 510 -45.58 20.97 24.10
N PRO A 511 -45.75 22.26 23.75
CA PRO A 511 -46.89 23.05 24.21
C PRO A 511 -48.18 22.69 23.44
N PRO A 512 -49.37 22.74 24.10
CA PRO A 512 -50.64 22.48 23.44
C PRO A 512 -51.18 23.72 22.70
N ALA A 513 -51.96 23.46 21.66
CA ALA A 513 -52.58 24.43 20.77
C ALA A 513 -53.56 25.39 21.49
N THR A 514 -53.41 26.69 21.25
CA THR A 514 -54.40 27.71 21.61
C THR A 514 -54.69 28.66 20.44
N VAL A 515 -55.90 28.52 19.90
CA VAL A 515 -56.89 29.53 19.46
C VAL A 515 -56.35 30.91 18.99
N ALA A 516 -56.62 31.23 17.71
CA ALA A 516 -56.49 32.57 17.11
C ALA A 516 -57.54 33.56 17.66
N PRO A 517 -57.28 34.90 17.60
CA PRO A 517 -58.00 35.67 16.58
C PRO A 517 -57.24 36.86 15.93
N ALA A 518 -57.56 37.05 14.64
CA ALA A 518 -57.82 38.29 13.88
C ALA A 518 -56.93 39.57 13.96
N ALA A 519 -56.31 39.85 12.81
CA ALA A 519 -56.43 41.07 11.96
C ALA A 519 -55.70 42.41 12.28
N ALA A 520 -54.62 42.64 11.49
CA ALA A 520 -54.26 43.84 10.67
C ALA A 520 -53.72 45.15 11.32
N PRO A 521 -53.01 46.04 10.58
CA PRO A 521 -52.17 45.88 9.37
C PRO A 521 -50.75 46.56 9.46
N ALA A 522 -49.98 46.41 8.36
CA ALA A 522 -48.59 46.87 8.09
C ALA A 522 -48.37 48.42 8.10
N PRO A 523 -47.14 48.99 7.88
CA PRO A 523 -46.47 48.97 6.56
C PRO A 523 -44.91 48.99 6.49
N ALA A 524 -44.45 48.54 5.31
CA ALA A 524 -43.26 48.83 4.48
C ALA A 524 -42.13 49.81 4.90
N ALA A 525 -40.87 49.44 4.53
CA ALA A 525 -39.87 50.21 3.73
C ALA A 525 -38.43 49.70 4.05
N ARG A 526 -37.71 49.10 3.09
CA ARG A 526 -36.67 49.67 2.19
C ARG A 526 -35.35 50.15 2.84
N SER A 527 -34.26 49.62 2.26
CA SER A 527 -32.97 50.25 1.90
C SER A 527 -31.86 50.47 2.95
N SER A 528 -30.82 49.63 2.80
CA SER A 528 -29.40 49.95 2.48
C SER A 528 -28.49 50.76 3.43
N SER A 529 -27.19 50.40 3.30
CA SER A 529 -25.93 51.11 3.67
C SER A 529 -25.61 51.20 5.16
N SER A 530 -24.71 50.35 5.66
CA SER A 530 -23.23 50.50 5.70
C SER A 530 -22.75 51.45 6.80
N ASP A 531 -22.13 50.92 7.85
CA ASP A 531 -20.76 51.28 8.18
C ASP A 531 -20.16 50.37 9.25
N SER A 532 -18.86 50.20 9.09
CA SER A 532 -17.88 49.40 9.82
C SER A 532 -17.74 49.76 11.29
N GLU A 533 -17.51 48.74 12.14
CA GLU A 533 -16.40 48.77 13.11
C GLU A 533 -16.11 47.37 13.69
N SER A 534 -14.82 47.09 13.79
CA SER A 534 -14.13 45.86 14.18
C SER A 534 -14.43 45.34 15.59
N LYS A 535 -14.50 44.00 15.76
CA LYS A 535 -13.83 43.26 16.86
C LYS A 535 -14.05 41.73 16.80
N GLU A 536 -12.95 41.03 17.10
CA GLU A 536 -12.79 39.64 17.56
C GLU A 536 -13.16 38.49 16.61
N LYS A 537 -12.16 37.62 16.40
CA LYS A 537 -12.29 36.33 15.72
C LYS A 537 -13.11 35.41 16.62
N ASP A 538 -14.42 35.39 16.41
CA ASP A 538 -15.23 34.25 16.82
C ASP A 538 -14.83 33.05 15.96
N GLU A 539 -14.29 32.01 16.61
CA GLU A 539 -14.30 30.67 16.04
C GLU A 539 -15.76 30.37 15.63
N PRO A 540 -16.02 29.89 14.40
CA PRO A 540 -17.38 29.55 14.03
C PRO A 540 -17.85 28.44 14.96
N GLU A 541 -18.94 28.70 15.70
CA GLU A 541 -19.63 27.69 16.50
C GLU A 541 -19.77 26.41 15.66
N PRO A 542 -19.38 25.23 16.18
CA PRO A 542 -19.47 24.01 15.39
C PRO A 542 -20.94 23.76 15.04
N ALA A 543 -21.23 23.76 13.75
CA ALA A 543 -22.56 23.46 13.22
C ALA A 543 -23.13 22.20 13.89
N PRO A 544 -24.44 22.13 14.17
CA PRO A 544 -25.03 20.97 14.80
C PRO A 544 -24.73 19.72 13.97
N LYS A 545 -24.01 18.78 14.57
CA LYS A 545 -23.64 17.51 13.94
C LYS A 545 -24.92 16.76 13.56
N SER A 546 -24.95 16.22 12.35
CA SER A 546 -26.10 15.47 11.82
C SER A 546 -26.31 14.13 12.52
N PHE A 547 -25.29 13.60 13.18
CA PHE A 547 -25.27 12.27 13.79
C PHE A 547 -25.82 12.28 15.23
N PRO A 548 -26.69 11.31 15.61
CA PRO A 548 -27.33 10.31 14.76
C PRO A 548 -28.51 10.90 13.98
N HIS A 549 -28.52 10.71 12.66
CA HIS A 549 -29.63 11.15 11.83
C HIS A 549 -30.79 10.15 11.89
N GLN A 550 -31.96 10.60 12.37
CA GLN A 550 -33.13 9.74 12.61
C GLN A 550 -34.41 10.38 12.05
N ASP A 551 -34.71 10.07 10.78
CA ASP A 551 -35.96 10.45 10.12
C ASP A 551 -36.74 9.21 9.68
N SER A 552 -37.59 8.71 10.59
CA SER A 552 -38.44 7.55 10.33
C SER A 552 -39.45 7.75 9.20
N LYS A 553 -39.84 9.00 8.89
CA LYS A 553 -40.78 9.27 7.79
C LYS A 553 -40.10 9.03 6.44
N ARG A 554 -38.87 9.54 6.29
CA ARG A 554 -38.05 9.28 5.09
C ARG A 554 -37.70 7.81 4.92
N VAL A 555 -37.42 7.10 6.01
CA VAL A 555 -37.26 5.64 5.99
C VAL A 555 -38.48 4.97 5.39
N LEU A 556 -39.68 5.31 5.87
CA LEU A 556 -40.93 4.75 5.35
C LEU A 556 -41.16 5.09 3.87
N GLU A 557 -40.89 6.33 3.45
CA GLU A 557 -40.97 6.75 2.04
C GLU A 557 -40.06 5.89 1.15
N CYS A 558 -38.85 5.59 1.62
CA CYS A 558 -37.89 4.76 0.91
C CYS A 558 -38.31 3.30 0.81
N LEU A 559 -38.80 2.71 1.91
CA LEU A 559 -39.31 1.33 1.88
C LEU A 559 -40.55 1.20 0.99
N GLN A 560 -41.47 2.17 1.03
CA GLN A 560 -42.62 2.20 0.13
C GLN A 560 -42.22 2.42 -1.33
N LYS A 561 -41.16 3.18 -1.59
CA LYS A 561 -40.60 3.34 -2.93
C LYS A 561 -39.94 2.04 -3.40
N ALA A 562 -39.17 1.34 -2.55
CA ALA A 562 -38.59 0.04 -2.86
C ALA A 562 -39.68 -0.99 -3.21
N LEU A 563 -40.77 -1.03 -2.44
CA LEU A 563 -41.92 -1.90 -2.71
C LEU A 563 -42.58 -1.57 -4.06
N ARG A 564 -42.84 -0.28 -4.36
CA ARG A 564 -43.39 0.12 -5.67
C ARG A 564 -42.48 -0.28 -6.84
N ILE A 565 -41.16 -0.20 -6.66
CA ILE A 565 -40.20 -0.63 -7.67
C ILE A 565 -40.24 -2.16 -7.82
N ALA A 566 -40.32 -2.91 -6.71
CA ALA A 566 -40.46 -4.37 -6.72
C ALA A 566 -41.73 -4.80 -7.48
N ASN A 567 -42.88 -4.17 -7.22
CA ASN A 567 -44.13 -4.43 -7.96
C ASN A 567 -44.00 -4.18 -9.48
N SER A 568 -43.05 -3.35 -9.90
CA SER A 568 -42.79 -3.04 -11.31
C SER A 568 -41.78 -3.98 -11.98
N ALA A 569 -41.29 -5.00 -11.27
CA ALA A 569 -40.43 -6.03 -11.85
C ALA A 569 -41.26 -7.00 -12.71
N ILE A 570 -40.65 -7.49 -13.80
CA ILE A 570 -41.32 -8.34 -14.79
C ILE A 570 -41.47 -9.78 -14.27
N GLU A 571 -40.42 -10.28 -13.63
CA GLU A 571 -40.35 -11.65 -13.15
C GLU A 571 -40.94 -11.76 -11.75
N GLU A 572 -41.97 -12.57 -11.58
CA GLU A 572 -42.68 -12.73 -10.30
C GLU A 572 -41.76 -13.29 -9.20
N ILE A 573 -40.83 -14.18 -9.55
CA ILE A 573 -39.82 -14.71 -8.62
C ILE A 573 -38.96 -13.58 -8.03
N VAL A 574 -38.55 -12.61 -8.85
CA VAL A 574 -37.76 -11.45 -8.42
C VAL A 574 -38.63 -10.53 -7.56
N THR A 575 -39.88 -10.32 -7.92
CA THR A 575 -40.83 -9.51 -7.15
C THR A 575 -41.04 -10.06 -5.74
N VAL A 576 -41.32 -11.37 -5.60
CA VAL A 576 -41.53 -12.01 -4.29
C VAL A 576 -40.26 -12.00 -3.45
N GLN A 577 -39.09 -12.24 -4.06
CA GLN A 577 -37.80 -12.11 -3.36
C GLN A 577 -37.61 -10.70 -2.80
N LEU A 578 -37.85 -9.66 -3.60
CA LEU A 578 -37.72 -8.27 -3.15
C LEU A 578 -38.73 -7.90 -2.05
N TYR A 579 -39.92 -8.51 -2.03
CA TYR A 579 -40.86 -8.35 -0.94
C TYR A 579 -40.32 -8.93 0.37
N CYS A 580 -39.74 -10.13 0.33
CA CYS A 580 -39.09 -10.72 1.50
C CYS A 580 -37.92 -9.85 1.99
N ASP A 581 -37.06 -9.38 1.09
CA ASP A 581 -35.94 -8.48 1.44
C ASP A 581 -36.43 -7.15 2.06
N THR A 582 -37.53 -6.61 1.52
CA THR A 582 -38.14 -5.38 2.05
C THR A 582 -38.78 -5.64 3.41
N LEU A 583 -39.42 -6.80 3.61
CA LEU A 583 -39.99 -7.22 4.88
C LEU A 583 -38.91 -7.27 5.96
N ASP A 584 -37.77 -7.88 5.68
CA ASP A 584 -36.64 -7.92 6.62
C ASP A 584 -36.20 -6.52 7.05
N GLN A 585 -36.18 -5.54 6.12
CA GLN A 585 -35.88 -4.14 6.46
C GLN A 585 -36.98 -3.50 7.32
N TYR A 586 -38.27 -3.77 7.05
CA TYR A 586 -39.36 -3.31 7.91
C TYR A 586 -39.21 -3.84 9.34
N LEU A 587 -38.94 -5.13 9.50
CA LEU A 587 -38.75 -5.77 10.81
C LEU A 587 -37.55 -5.16 11.55
N TYR A 588 -36.44 -4.95 10.84
CA TYR A 588 -35.25 -4.31 11.38
C TYR A 588 -35.51 -2.92 11.99
N TYR A 589 -36.31 -2.09 11.33
CA TYR A 589 -36.67 -0.76 11.86
C TYR A 589 -37.74 -0.81 12.94
N LEU A 590 -38.67 -1.77 12.85
CA LEU A 590 -39.67 -2.01 13.89
C LEU A 590 -38.97 -2.38 15.22
N ASP A 591 -37.98 -3.27 15.16
CA ASP A 591 -37.17 -3.67 16.30
C ASP A 591 -36.42 -2.53 16.98
N ARG A 592 -36.19 -1.43 16.25
CA ARG A 592 -35.41 -0.29 16.70
C ARG A 592 -36.25 0.90 17.12
N GLY A 593 -37.56 0.71 17.28
CA GLY A 593 -38.42 1.77 17.79
C GLY A 593 -38.72 2.87 16.77
N ALA A 594 -38.54 2.63 15.45
CA ALA A 594 -38.81 3.67 14.46
C ALA A 594 -40.31 4.03 14.44
N PRO A 595 -40.72 5.28 14.79
CA PRO A 595 -42.11 5.57 15.13
C PRO A 595 -43.05 5.59 13.92
N ALA A 596 -42.56 5.97 12.73
CA ALA A 596 -43.39 5.98 11.52
C ALA A 596 -43.71 4.57 10.97
N LEU A 597 -42.93 3.56 11.34
CA LEU A 597 -43.14 2.18 10.89
C LEU A 597 -44.14 1.48 11.81
N ALA A 598 -45.39 1.45 11.37
CA ALA A 598 -46.47 0.81 12.10
C ALA A 598 -46.60 -0.70 11.75
N PRO A 599 -46.98 -1.56 12.71
CA PRO A 599 -47.21 -3.00 12.52
C PRO A 599 -48.13 -3.35 11.34
N LYS A 600 -49.11 -2.49 11.02
CA LYS A 600 -50.00 -2.65 9.86
C LYS A 600 -49.26 -2.83 8.52
N PHE A 601 -48.08 -2.21 8.34
CA PHE A 601 -47.30 -2.33 7.10
C PHE A 601 -46.64 -3.71 7.01
N VAL A 602 -46.23 -4.28 8.15
CA VAL A 602 -45.71 -5.65 8.24
C VAL A 602 -46.83 -6.63 7.91
N ASN A 603 -48.01 -6.49 8.52
CA ASN A 603 -49.16 -7.38 8.28
C ASN A 603 -49.55 -7.38 6.79
N SER A 604 -49.68 -6.20 6.19
CA SER A 604 -50.01 -6.07 4.76
C SER A 604 -48.96 -6.70 3.83
N LEU A 605 -47.67 -6.56 4.16
CA LEU A 605 -46.60 -7.13 3.34
C LEU A 605 -46.52 -8.65 3.50
N VAL A 606 -46.74 -9.18 4.71
CA VAL A 606 -46.82 -10.62 4.97
C VAL A 606 -47.99 -11.24 4.21
N GLU A 607 -49.18 -10.61 4.22
CA GLU A 607 -50.33 -11.05 3.43
C GLU A 607 -50.02 -11.06 1.93
N LEU A 608 -49.37 -10.00 1.43
CA LEU A 608 -48.97 -9.89 0.03
C LEU A 608 -48.02 -11.03 -0.37
N ILE A 609 -46.96 -11.27 0.40
CA ILE A 609 -46.02 -12.38 0.13
C ILE A 609 -46.75 -13.72 0.18
N THR A 610 -47.61 -13.93 1.19
CA THR A 610 -48.39 -15.15 1.35
C THR A 610 -49.30 -15.42 0.15
N SER A 611 -49.83 -14.37 -0.49
CA SER A 611 -50.68 -14.50 -1.68
C SER A 611 -49.90 -14.83 -2.97
N SER A 612 -48.65 -14.34 -3.09
CA SER A 612 -47.83 -14.49 -4.30
C SER A 612 -46.85 -15.66 -4.28
N ILE A 613 -46.59 -16.25 -3.11
CA ILE A 613 -45.57 -17.30 -2.93
C ILE A 613 -45.90 -18.63 -3.62
N ASP A 614 -47.18 -18.90 -3.89
CA ASP A 614 -47.57 -20.13 -4.62
C ASP A 614 -47.28 -19.99 -6.12
N ASN A 615 -47.35 -18.77 -6.66
CA ASN A 615 -47.16 -18.51 -8.07
C ASN A 615 -45.71 -18.73 -8.53
N ILE A 616 -44.74 -18.54 -7.62
CA ILE A 616 -43.31 -18.77 -7.91
C ILE A 616 -42.93 -20.25 -7.92
N SER A 617 -43.80 -21.15 -7.43
CA SER A 617 -43.53 -22.59 -7.30
C SER A 617 -43.98 -23.41 -8.52
N SER A 618 -44.42 -22.75 -9.61
CA SER A 618 -44.87 -23.41 -10.84
C SER A 618 -43.71 -24.06 -11.63
N PRO A 619 -43.85 -25.30 -12.15
CA PRO A 619 -42.76 -26.08 -12.75
C PRO A 619 -42.26 -25.62 -14.14
N ASP A 620 -42.80 -24.55 -14.71
CA ASP A 620 -42.52 -24.12 -16.10
C ASP A 620 -41.26 -23.24 -16.29
N VAL A 621 -40.42 -23.05 -15.25
CA VAL A 621 -39.21 -22.22 -15.34
C VAL A 621 -37.99 -23.06 -15.74
N HIS A 622 -37.60 -22.98 -17.02
CA HIS A 622 -36.45 -23.69 -17.59
C HIS A 622 -35.12 -23.31 -16.90
N PRO A 623 -34.23 -24.26 -16.53
CA PRO A 623 -32.96 -23.99 -15.84
C PRO A 623 -31.95 -23.09 -16.59
N SER A 624 -32.20 -22.79 -17.87
CA SER A 624 -31.34 -22.02 -18.76
C SER A 624 -31.54 -20.51 -18.68
N GLN A 625 -32.56 -20.02 -17.95
CA GLN A 625 -32.75 -18.59 -17.65
C GLN A 625 -32.15 -18.17 -16.30
N ARG A 626 -31.36 -19.05 -15.66
CA ARG A 626 -30.59 -18.69 -14.47
C ARG A 626 -29.64 -17.54 -14.78
N ALA A 627 -29.79 -16.42 -14.08
CA ALA A 627 -28.88 -15.30 -14.17
C ALA A 627 -27.43 -15.75 -13.93
N PRO A 628 -26.44 -15.22 -14.67
CA PRO A 628 -25.04 -15.56 -14.44
C PRO A 628 -24.61 -15.11 -13.02
N PRO A 629 -23.67 -15.83 -12.40
CA PRO A 629 -23.44 -15.72 -10.96
C PRO A 629 -22.90 -14.35 -10.55
N GLY A 630 -23.66 -13.65 -9.68
CA GLY A 630 -23.06 -13.15 -8.45
C GLY A 630 -23.52 -11.81 -7.87
N LEU A 631 -23.04 -11.63 -6.64
CA LEU A 631 -23.23 -10.63 -5.58
C LEU A 631 -24.39 -10.85 -4.60
N ILE A 632 -25.46 -11.55 -4.97
CA ILE A 632 -26.43 -12.09 -4.00
C ILE A 632 -26.66 -13.56 -4.35
N GLU A 633 -25.88 -14.45 -3.74
CA GLU A 633 -25.83 -15.87 -4.11
C GLU A 633 -26.82 -16.76 -3.33
N ASN A 634 -27.69 -16.22 -2.48
CA ASN A 634 -28.36 -17.07 -1.50
C ASN A 634 -29.87 -17.32 -1.68
N VAL A 635 -30.57 -16.73 -2.66
CA VAL A 635 -32.03 -16.99 -2.80
C VAL A 635 -32.53 -16.82 -4.25
N GLN A 636 -32.08 -17.64 -5.20
CA GLN A 636 -32.59 -17.60 -6.59
C GLN A 636 -33.52 -18.77 -6.97
N SER A 637 -33.78 -19.69 -6.04
CA SER A 637 -34.75 -20.76 -6.25
C SER A 637 -36.04 -20.47 -5.48
N PRO A 638 -37.21 -20.87 -6.02
CA PRO A 638 -38.48 -20.76 -5.31
C PRO A 638 -38.45 -21.41 -3.92
N GLU A 639 -37.72 -22.54 -3.78
CA GLU A 639 -37.53 -23.24 -2.50
C GLU A 639 -36.77 -22.39 -1.48
N MET A 640 -35.73 -21.67 -1.90
CA MET A 640 -34.97 -20.80 -1.00
C MET A 640 -35.81 -19.59 -0.57
N ILE A 641 -36.62 -19.00 -1.47
CA ILE A 641 -37.52 -17.88 -1.14
C ILE A 641 -38.56 -18.35 -0.12
N THR A 642 -39.14 -19.53 -0.35
CA THR A 642 -40.10 -20.18 0.56
C THR A 642 -39.48 -20.42 1.95
N ARG A 643 -38.24 -20.90 1.99
CA ARG A 643 -37.50 -21.12 3.24
C ARG A 643 -37.15 -19.80 3.95
N HIS A 644 -36.74 -18.77 3.21
CA HIS A 644 -36.46 -17.44 3.74
C HIS A 644 -37.70 -16.87 4.41
N PHE A 645 -38.82 -16.84 3.70
CA PHE A 645 -40.09 -16.36 4.25
C PHE A 645 -40.52 -17.16 5.49
N ARG A 646 -40.37 -18.49 5.46
CA ARG A 646 -40.65 -19.36 6.61
C ARG A 646 -39.81 -18.98 7.84
N ASN A 647 -38.50 -18.74 7.66
CA ASN A 647 -37.61 -18.33 8.75
C ASN A 647 -37.97 -16.93 9.27
N THR A 648 -38.34 -16.00 8.40
CA THR A 648 -38.79 -14.66 8.78
C THR A 648 -40.07 -14.73 9.63
N LEU A 649 -41.02 -15.62 9.30
CA LEU A 649 -42.21 -15.86 10.13
C LEU A 649 -41.86 -16.44 11.52
N VAL A 650 -40.91 -17.37 11.60
CA VAL A 650 -40.42 -17.89 12.89
C VAL A 650 -39.83 -16.76 13.74
N HIS A 651 -39.05 -15.87 13.13
CA HIS A 651 -38.48 -14.71 13.81
C HIS A 651 -39.58 -13.78 14.34
N ILE A 652 -40.56 -13.43 13.51
CA ILE A 652 -41.72 -12.62 13.92
C ILE A 652 -42.43 -13.24 15.13
N GLN A 653 -42.68 -14.56 15.10
CA GLN A 653 -43.34 -15.25 16.21
C GLN A 653 -42.49 -15.25 17.49
N SER A 654 -41.17 -15.42 17.37
CA SER A 654 -40.25 -15.31 18.51
C SER A 654 -40.25 -13.91 19.12
N ARG A 655 -40.23 -12.85 18.30
CA ARG A 655 -40.27 -11.45 18.78
C ARG A 655 -41.61 -11.12 19.42
N LYS A 656 -42.71 -11.59 18.83
CA LYS A 656 -44.05 -11.44 19.41
C LYS A 656 -44.18 -12.12 20.78
N ASN A 657 -43.70 -13.35 20.92
CA ASN A 657 -43.71 -14.05 22.20
C ASN A 657 -42.88 -13.30 23.26
N ALA A 658 -41.69 -12.82 22.89
CA ALA A 658 -40.85 -12.03 23.79
C ALA A 658 -41.51 -10.69 24.20
N ALA A 659 -42.27 -10.06 23.31
CA ALA A 659 -43.07 -8.87 23.62
C ALA A 659 -44.21 -9.17 24.61
N ILE A 660 -44.90 -10.31 24.45
CA ILE A 660 -45.96 -10.77 25.36
C ILE A 660 -45.39 -11.11 26.74
N GLU A 661 -44.20 -11.71 26.78
CA GLU A 661 -43.48 -12.05 28.02
C GLU A 661 -42.89 -10.81 28.74
N GLY A 662 -42.89 -9.65 28.08
CA GLY A 662 -42.43 -8.39 28.65
C GLY A 662 -40.90 -8.28 28.75
N ASP A 663 -40.15 -8.91 27.84
CA ASP A 663 -38.69 -8.90 27.86
C ASP A 663 -38.11 -7.49 27.68
N ALA A 664 -37.07 -7.17 28.46
CA ALA A 664 -36.46 -5.85 28.50
C ALA A 664 -35.61 -5.62 27.25
N GLY A 665 -36.23 -5.04 26.21
CA GLY A 665 -35.56 -4.71 24.95
C GLY A 665 -36.38 -4.99 23.69
N VAL A 666 -37.62 -5.48 23.84
CA VAL A 666 -38.53 -5.71 22.71
C VAL A 666 -39.58 -4.59 22.66
N ASP A 667 -39.79 -4.06 21.45
CA ASP A 667 -40.78 -3.01 21.23
C ASP A 667 -42.21 -3.56 21.48
N PRO A 668 -43.03 -2.93 22.34
CA PRO A 668 -44.38 -3.41 22.65
C PRO A 668 -45.29 -3.45 21.41
N ARG A 669 -44.96 -2.71 20.33
CA ARG A 669 -45.69 -2.72 19.06
C ARG A 669 -45.66 -4.08 18.35
N TRP A 670 -44.82 -5.02 18.77
CA TRP A 670 -44.81 -6.38 18.26
C TRP A 670 -46.09 -7.18 18.56
N ASP A 671 -46.87 -6.79 19.59
CA ASP A 671 -48.15 -7.44 19.89
C ASP A 671 -49.20 -7.25 18.78
N ASP A 672 -49.19 -6.05 18.16
CA ASP A 672 -50.07 -5.64 17.07
C ASP A 672 -49.73 -6.29 15.71
N VAL A 673 -48.64 -7.06 15.63
CA VAL A 673 -48.26 -7.80 14.42
C VAL A 673 -49.11 -9.08 14.34
N ASP A 674 -49.92 -9.19 13.30
CA ASP A 674 -50.78 -10.36 13.05
C ASP A 674 -50.32 -11.10 11.78
N VAL A 675 -49.79 -12.30 12.01
CA VAL A 675 -49.25 -13.18 10.95
C VAL A 675 -49.81 -14.60 11.04
N VAL A 676 -50.89 -14.81 11.79
CA VAL A 676 -51.43 -16.16 12.08
C VAL A 676 -51.78 -16.92 10.80
N GLY A 677 -52.38 -16.25 9.81
CA GLY A 677 -52.71 -16.86 8.52
C GLY A 677 -51.49 -17.34 7.73
N ALA A 678 -50.41 -16.56 7.72
CA ALA A 678 -49.17 -16.91 7.02
C ALA A 678 -48.42 -18.06 7.73
N VAL A 679 -48.39 -18.05 9.06
CA VAL A 679 -47.81 -19.08 9.91
C VAL A 679 -48.49 -20.44 9.67
N LEU A 680 -49.83 -20.45 9.61
CA LEU A 680 -50.61 -21.65 9.29
C LEU A 680 -50.34 -22.16 7.87
N LYS A 681 -50.33 -21.27 6.86
CA LYS A 681 -50.08 -21.65 5.47
C LYS A 681 -48.70 -22.27 5.27
N MET A 682 -47.68 -21.72 5.94
CA MET A 682 -46.28 -22.13 5.79
C MET A 682 -45.88 -23.29 6.74
N ASN A 683 -46.83 -23.86 7.49
CA ASN A 683 -46.59 -24.89 8.51
C ASN A 683 -45.47 -24.48 9.48
N VAL A 684 -45.49 -23.23 9.93
CA VAL A 684 -44.63 -22.71 11.00
C VAL A 684 -45.37 -22.94 12.31
N GLY A 685 -44.78 -23.65 13.28
CA GLY A 685 -45.41 -23.88 14.59
C GLY A 685 -46.22 -25.18 14.76
N ARG A 686 -45.69 -26.31 14.27
CA ARG A 686 -45.93 -27.61 14.94
C ARG A 686 -44.73 -27.99 15.79
#